data_AF-A0A7J3ACN3-F1
#
_entry.id   AF-A0A7J3ACN3-F1
#
_cell.length_a   1.000
_cell.length_b   1.000
_cell.length_c   1.000
_cell.angle_alpha   90.00
_cell.angle_beta   90.00
_cell.angle_gamma   90.00
#
_symmetry.space_group_name_H-M   'P 1'
#
loop_
_entity.id
_entity.type
_entity.pdbx_description
1 polymer ?
#
loop_
_entity_poly.entity_id
_entity_poly.type
_entity_poly.pdbx_seq_one_letter_code
_entity_poly.pdbx_strand_id
1 'polypeptide(L)'
;SPSGYVEEWWAKDLKKVLTERFGGDLTKAAEAVKISKEKLCAFYESPFFTKPSAREAIMLAVTFNVPLHPSHTFFWSNLDSFQEVMLLREWLNDAAVTLEDDFACKIVGSIDQKVVQILRKIFAPHKFLENKIILEGDDACALAFCLGHGTSRIIEDKDTSVLKAISLLSGVEIRDKAPTFVGARMGRPEKAKRREMKPLVHALFPVGLAGGSHRDLLEAAKKGPVFIDIIKRKCPNCKAFTFKVKCVICGCETVVEKCCPQCGRTLKENTCPTCKAGAVGYQRQTVNFKELLEDACGLLGVSSLKTLKGVKGLTNEDKTPEIIEKGILRAKHGLSVYKDGTIRFDATNAPLTHFKPAEVGVSVEKLRQLGYSFDMYGSPLTDSEQVCELKIQDVVIPRKAAEYFMRVANFIDELLEKVYTLPRYYNVKSVDDLVGHLIMGLAPHTCVGILGRIVGFTELNVCYAHPIWHSAKRRDCDGDEDAVMLALDTLLNFSRSYLPAQIGGIMDAPLLLIPFVNTKEVQRQAHDFDVDGAYPLEFYEKTLEKVDAKQISPIIDLISHRLGTEGQFEGFKFTTPISNINLGNAVSSYKQFKSMIEKLNMQLDLGEKIEAVDVKRVALKVLTTHFLRDISGNLRAFSTQGFRCKSCNKRFRRLPLSGRCPFCGGLLTLTVYRGGIEKYLAAA
;
A
#
# COMPACT_ATOMS: atom_id res chain seq x y z
N SER A 1 -0.72 21.18 15.60
CA SER A 1 -1.21 22.32 14.81
C SER A 1 -2.66 22.59 15.17
N PRO A 2 -3.18 23.81 14.99
CA PRO A 2 -4.58 24.12 15.23
C PRO A 2 -5.49 23.27 14.33
N SER A 3 -6.53 22.68 14.92
CA SER A 3 -7.60 22.03 14.18
C SER A 3 -8.43 23.06 13.44
N GLY A 4 -8.91 22.72 12.24
CA GLY A 4 -10.01 23.45 11.63
C GLY A 4 -11.30 23.26 12.43
N TYR A 5 -12.22 24.19 12.27
CA TYR A 5 -13.57 24.01 12.79
C TYR A 5 -14.33 23.03 11.88
N VAL A 6 -14.58 21.84 12.41
CA VAL A 6 -15.15 20.68 11.70
C VAL A 6 -16.45 20.24 12.35
N GLU A 7 -17.25 19.46 11.62
CA GLU A 7 -18.58 19.02 12.05
C GLU A 7 -18.57 18.30 13.41
N GLU A 8 -17.53 17.51 13.69
CA GLU A 8 -17.34 16.81 14.97
C GLU A 8 -17.19 17.78 16.13
N TRP A 9 -16.42 18.86 15.93
CA TRP A 9 -16.23 19.89 16.95
C TRP A 9 -17.52 20.68 17.15
N TRP A 10 -18.17 21.10 16.06
CA TRP A 10 -19.44 21.83 16.13
C TRP A 10 -20.53 21.03 16.86
N ALA A 11 -20.63 19.71 16.62
CA ALA A 11 -21.55 18.84 17.33
C ALA A 11 -21.30 18.83 18.85
N LYS A 12 -20.03 18.90 19.30
CA LYS A 12 -19.69 19.00 20.73
C LYS A 12 -20.06 20.36 21.31
N ASP A 13 -19.81 21.44 20.57
CA ASP A 13 -20.22 22.80 20.98
C ASP A 13 -21.75 22.88 21.13
N LEU A 14 -22.50 22.34 20.17
CA LEU A 14 -23.96 22.27 20.24
C LEU A 14 -24.43 21.47 21.46
N LYS A 15 -23.86 20.27 21.68
CA LYS A 15 -24.20 19.43 22.83
C LYS A 15 -23.91 20.12 24.17
N LYS A 16 -22.79 20.85 24.26
CA LYS A 16 -22.43 21.64 25.45
C LYS A 16 -23.49 22.71 25.73
N VAL A 17 -23.87 23.50 24.73
CA VAL A 17 -24.88 24.56 24.90
C VAL A 17 -26.26 23.99 25.25
N LEU A 18 -26.67 22.88 24.63
CA LEU A 18 -27.94 22.21 24.96
C LEU A 18 -27.96 21.73 26.42
N THR A 19 -26.82 21.26 26.93
CA THR A 19 -26.69 20.80 28.32
C THR A 19 -26.71 21.99 29.29
N GLU A 20 -25.93 23.04 29.02
CA GLU A 20 -25.77 24.20 29.91
C GLU A 20 -27.02 25.10 29.95
N ARG A 21 -27.67 25.36 28.81
CA ARG A 21 -28.81 26.29 28.73
C ARG A 21 -30.16 25.63 28.93
N PHE A 22 -30.33 24.40 28.46
CA PHE A 22 -31.63 23.72 28.47
C PHE A 22 -31.67 22.52 29.42
N GLY A 23 -30.60 22.24 30.17
CA GLY A 23 -30.52 21.10 31.09
C GLY A 23 -30.70 19.75 30.39
N GLY A 24 -30.44 19.69 29.07
CA GLY A 24 -30.71 18.50 28.24
C GLY A 24 -32.16 18.35 27.77
N ASP A 25 -33.05 19.32 28.04
CA ASP A 25 -34.43 19.29 27.55
C ASP A 25 -34.51 19.70 26.07
N LEU A 26 -34.45 18.68 25.22
CA LEU A 26 -34.49 18.82 23.76
C LEU A 26 -35.81 19.38 23.22
N THR A 27 -36.91 19.30 24.00
CA THR A 27 -38.22 19.81 23.54
C THR A 27 -38.25 21.33 23.55
N LYS A 28 -37.76 21.94 24.63
CA LYS A 28 -37.63 23.40 24.74
C LYS A 28 -36.62 23.98 23.75
N ALA A 29 -35.52 23.27 23.51
CA ALA A 29 -34.52 23.67 22.53
C ALA A 29 -35.09 23.62 21.09
N ALA A 30 -35.85 22.57 20.76
CA ALA A 30 -36.53 22.43 19.47
C ALA A 30 -37.56 23.55 19.23
N GLU A 31 -38.36 23.88 20.24
CA GLU A 31 -39.34 24.98 20.18
C GLU A 31 -38.66 26.35 19.96
N ALA A 32 -37.53 26.61 20.64
CA ALA A 32 -36.81 27.87 20.52
C ALA A 32 -36.28 28.15 19.09
N VAL A 33 -35.90 27.11 18.35
CA VAL A 33 -35.29 27.22 17.01
C VAL A 33 -36.26 26.85 15.90
N LYS A 34 -37.49 26.42 16.24
CA LYS A 34 -38.50 25.90 15.30
C LYS A 34 -37.98 24.73 14.45
N ILE A 35 -37.09 23.90 15.02
CA ILE A 35 -36.55 22.70 14.38
C ILE A 35 -37.11 21.48 15.12
N SER A 36 -37.48 20.43 14.40
CA SER A 36 -37.95 19.18 15.03
C SER A 36 -36.90 18.57 15.97
N LYS A 37 -37.35 18.04 17.11
CA LYS A 37 -36.51 17.35 18.09
C LYS A 37 -35.61 16.28 17.46
N GLU A 38 -36.15 15.48 16.54
CA GLU A 38 -35.46 14.39 15.85
C GLU A 38 -34.25 14.90 15.06
N LYS A 39 -34.42 15.95 14.25
CA LYS A 39 -33.32 16.60 13.53
C LYS A 39 -32.27 17.18 14.48
N LEU A 40 -32.69 17.84 15.55
CA LEU A 40 -31.76 18.42 16.53
C LEU A 40 -30.91 17.35 17.21
N CYS A 41 -31.47 16.17 17.49
CA CYS A 41 -30.72 15.02 17.99
C CYS A 41 -29.74 14.50 16.92
N ALA A 42 -30.23 14.33 15.70
CA ALA A 42 -29.42 13.83 14.59
C ALA A 42 -28.21 14.71 14.29
N PHE A 43 -28.30 16.04 14.48
CA PHE A 43 -27.19 16.97 14.26
C PHE A 43 -25.97 16.72 15.17
N TYR A 44 -26.16 16.26 16.42
CA TYR A 44 -25.03 15.94 17.31
C TYR A 44 -24.73 14.43 17.40
N GLU A 45 -25.68 13.54 17.09
CA GLU A 45 -25.45 12.08 17.10
C GLU A 45 -24.85 11.56 15.79
N SER A 46 -25.15 12.21 14.66
CA SER A 46 -24.71 11.78 13.33
C SER A 46 -24.29 12.98 12.46
N PRO A 47 -23.27 13.75 12.88
CA PRO A 47 -22.89 15.02 12.27
C PRO A 47 -22.42 14.91 10.81
N PHE A 48 -21.98 13.73 10.37
CA PHE A 48 -21.55 13.51 8.99
C PHE A 48 -22.71 13.25 8.02
N PHE A 49 -23.81 12.66 8.50
CA PHE A 49 -24.94 12.25 7.67
C PHE A 49 -26.05 13.29 7.64
N THR A 50 -26.29 13.95 8.78
CA THR A 50 -27.37 14.93 8.92
C THR A 50 -26.76 16.30 9.18
N LYS A 51 -26.74 17.14 8.15
CA LYS A 51 -26.22 18.51 8.23
C LYS A 51 -27.36 19.52 8.21
N PRO A 52 -27.33 20.58 9.04
CA PRO A 52 -28.34 21.63 8.99
C PRO A 52 -28.24 22.38 7.65
N SER A 53 -29.38 22.81 7.10
CA SER A 53 -29.40 23.81 6.01
C SER A 53 -28.81 25.14 6.47
N ALA A 54 -28.47 26.05 5.54
CA ALA A 54 -27.89 27.34 5.93
C ALA A 54 -28.83 28.13 6.86
N ARG A 55 -30.14 28.07 6.58
CA ARG A 55 -31.18 28.69 7.42
C ARG A 55 -31.21 28.11 8.83
N GLU A 56 -31.24 26.78 8.95
CA GLU A 56 -31.22 26.07 10.24
C GLU A 56 -29.92 26.38 11.02
N ALA A 57 -28.77 26.42 10.33
CA ALA A 57 -27.47 26.73 10.94
C ALA A 57 -27.39 28.16 11.48
N ILE A 58 -27.91 29.14 10.74
CA ILE A 58 -27.99 30.54 11.17
C ILE A 58 -28.91 30.68 12.39
N MET A 59 -30.08 30.04 12.35
CA MET A 59 -31.03 30.07 13.46
C MET A 59 -30.44 29.47 14.74
N LEU A 60 -29.72 28.35 14.62
CA LEU A 60 -28.97 27.76 15.73
C LEU A 60 -27.89 28.70 16.25
N ALA A 61 -27.09 29.30 15.35
CA ALA A 61 -26.01 30.21 15.74
C ALA A 61 -26.53 31.46 16.47
N VAL A 62 -27.60 32.09 15.97
CA VAL A 62 -28.17 33.30 16.59
C VAL A 62 -28.88 32.98 17.91
N THR A 63 -29.67 31.91 17.96
CA THR A 63 -30.49 31.60 19.15
C THR A 63 -29.66 30.99 20.28
N PHE A 64 -28.76 30.06 19.94
CA PHE A 64 -27.96 29.33 20.92
C PHE A 64 -26.57 29.93 21.14
N ASN A 65 -26.18 30.94 20.35
CA ASN A 65 -24.84 31.53 20.39
C ASN A 65 -23.74 30.46 20.22
N VAL A 66 -24.02 29.46 19.38
CA VAL A 66 -23.01 28.51 18.90
C VAL A 66 -22.33 29.10 17.66
N PRO A 67 -21.07 28.78 17.37
CA PRO A 67 -20.44 29.20 16.13
C PRO A 67 -21.19 28.68 14.90
N LEU A 68 -21.07 29.39 13.77
CA LEU A 68 -21.71 28.99 12.52
C LEU A 68 -21.22 27.60 12.07
N HIS A 69 -22.14 26.76 11.60
CA HIS A 69 -21.85 25.40 11.18
C HIS A 69 -20.78 25.36 10.08
N PRO A 70 -19.75 24.50 10.17
CA PRO A 70 -18.58 24.53 9.29
C PRO A 70 -18.88 24.28 7.81
N SER A 71 -19.96 23.56 7.47
CA SER A 71 -20.38 23.42 6.07
C SER A 71 -20.81 24.74 5.42
N HIS A 72 -21.28 25.71 6.21
CA HIS A 72 -21.72 27.04 5.75
C HIS A 72 -20.71 28.14 6.08
N THR A 73 -19.53 27.76 6.58
CA THR A 73 -18.42 28.68 6.83
C THR A 73 -17.45 28.65 5.64
N PHE A 74 -17.13 29.81 5.08
CA PHE A 74 -16.14 29.94 4.00
C PHE A 74 -14.71 30.02 4.56
N PHE A 75 -13.72 29.91 3.68
CA PHE A 75 -12.29 29.96 4.03
C PHE A 75 -11.83 31.41 4.22
N TRP A 76 -12.46 32.11 5.16
CA TRP A 76 -12.27 33.54 5.40
C TRP A 76 -10.83 33.91 5.79
N SER A 77 -10.10 33.01 6.43
CA SER A 77 -8.68 33.17 6.78
C SER A 77 -7.75 33.26 5.56
N ASN A 78 -8.22 32.90 4.36
CA ASN A 78 -7.45 33.06 3.12
C ASN A 78 -7.43 34.50 2.58
N LEU A 79 -8.24 35.40 3.15
CA LEU A 79 -8.22 36.81 2.76
C LEU A 79 -7.06 37.53 3.44
N ASP A 80 -6.39 38.38 2.68
CA ASP A 80 -5.14 39.03 3.13
C ASP A 80 -5.42 40.23 4.04
N SER A 81 -6.59 40.86 3.90
CA SER A 81 -6.90 42.10 4.61
C SER A 81 -8.39 42.33 4.84
N PHE A 82 -8.68 43.16 5.85
CA PHE A 82 -10.03 43.68 6.12
C PHE A 82 -10.63 44.43 4.92
N GLN A 83 -9.81 45.06 4.08
CA GLN A 83 -10.28 45.79 2.90
C GLN A 83 -10.94 44.85 1.87
N GLU A 84 -10.48 43.61 1.74
CA GLU A 84 -11.10 42.62 0.85
C GLU A 84 -12.52 42.26 1.34
N VAL A 85 -12.72 42.16 2.65
CA VAL A 85 -14.05 41.91 3.25
C VAL A 85 -15.00 43.09 2.95
N MET A 86 -14.50 44.32 3.09
CA MET A 86 -15.31 45.51 2.83
C MET A 86 -15.67 45.64 1.35
N LEU A 87 -14.73 45.37 0.44
CA LEU A 87 -15.00 45.36 -1.00
C LEU A 87 -16.05 44.31 -1.38
N LEU A 88 -16.00 43.13 -0.75
CA LEU A 88 -17.02 42.10 -0.95
C LEU A 88 -18.39 42.52 -0.40
N ARG A 89 -18.41 43.24 0.72
CA ARG A 89 -19.64 43.79 1.32
C ARG A 89 -20.26 44.89 0.46
N GLU A 90 -19.45 45.81 -0.06
CA GLU A 90 -19.90 46.86 -0.99
C GLU A 90 -20.51 46.24 -2.24
N TRP A 91 -19.81 45.26 -2.83
CA TRP A 91 -20.33 44.51 -3.97
C TRP A 91 -21.66 43.81 -3.67
N LEU A 92 -21.81 43.22 -2.47
CA LEU A 92 -23.07 42.59 -2.06
C LEU A 92 -24.21 43.60 -1.89
N ASN A 93 -23.92 44.81 -1.41
CA ASN A 93 -24.93 45.86 -1.27
C ASN A 93 -25.42 46.38 -2.63
N ASP A 94 -24.55 46.38 -3.65
CA ASP A 94 -24.89 46.75 -5.02
C ASP A 94 -25.55 45.59 -5.80
N ALA A 95 -25.44 44.35 -5.30
CA ALA A 95 -25.99 43.17 -5.94
C ALA A 95 -27.50 43.04 -5.75
N ALA A 96 -28.17 42.43 -6.73
CA ALA A 96 -29.58 42.06 -6.61
C ALA A 96 -29.70 40.78 -5.77
N VAL A 97 -30.22 40.91 -4.55
CA VAL A 97 -30.44 39.80 -3.62
C VAL A 97 -31.92 39.41 -3.61
N THR A 98 -32.21 38.15 -3.91
CA THR A 98 -33.56 37.57 -3.80
C THR A 98 -33.69 36.89 -2.45
N LEU A 99 -34.72 37.28 -1.69
CA LEU A 99 -35.01 36.74 -0.36
C LEU A 99 -36.16 35.72 -0.41
N GLU A 100 -36.01 34.63 0.34
CA GLU A 100 -37.06 33.67 0.66
C GLU A 100 -37.10 33.50 2.18
N ASP A 101 -38.26 33.73 2.81
CA ASP A 101 -38.43 33.67 4.28
C ASP A 101 -37.40 34.52 5.05
N ASP A 102 -37.11 35.74 4.58
CA ASP A 102 -36.09 36.66 5.11
C ASP A 102 -34.61 36.21 4.93
N PHE A 103 -34.36 35.07 4.27
CA PHE A 103 -33.01 34.58 3.96
C PHE A 103 -32.66 34.76 2.49
N ALA A 104 -31.39 35.12 2.20
CA ALA A 104 -30.92 35.23 0.82
C ALA A 104 -30.88 33.87 0.13
N CYS A 105 -31.66 33.71 -0.95
CA CYS A 105 -31.67 32.49 -1.76
C CYS A 105 -30.80 32.64 -3.02
N LYS A 106 -30.67 33.87 -3.54
CA LYS A 106 -29.92 34.14 -4.77
C LYS A 106 -29.29 35.52 -4.74
N ILE A 107 -28.01 35.61 -5.08
CA ILE A 107 -27.27 36.87 -5.19
C ILE A 107 -26.82 37.00 -6.64
N VAL A 108 -27.16 38.12 -7.29
CA VAL A 108 -26.76 38.43 -8.65
C VAL A 108 -26.03 39.77 -8.67
N GLY A 109 -24.70 39.74 -8.82
CA GLY A 109 -23.86 40.94 -8.84
C GLY A 109 -23.12 41.13 -10.16
N SER A 110 -22.59 42.34 -10.36
CA SER A 110 -21.73 42.68 -11.50
C SER A 110 -20.38 41.95 -11.42
N ILE A 111 -19.74 41.71 -12.56
CA ILE A 111 -18.40 41.11 -12.59
C ILE A 111 -17.36 42.19 -12.27
N ASP A 112 -16.72 42.05 -11.11
CA ASP A 112 -15.47 42.75 -10.77
C ASP A 112 -14.36 41.70 -10.57
N GLN A 113 -13.22 41.88 -11.24
CA GLN A 113 -12.06 40.98 -11.15
C GLN A 113 -11.56 40.82 -9.71
N LYS A 114 -11.60 41.89 -8.89
CA LYS A 114 -11.17 41.83 -7.49
C LYS A 114 -12.14 40.97 -6.66
N VAL A 115 -13.44 41.16 -6.84
CA VAL A 115 -14.47 40.35 -6.18
C VAL A 115 -14.36 38.88 -6.59
N VAL A 116 -14.14 38.60 -7.88
CA VAL A 116 -13.94 37.22 -8.36
C VAL A 116 -12.72 36.58 -7.70
N GLN A 117 -11.61 37.31 -7.54
CA GLN A 117 -10.43 36.82 -6.84
C GLN A 117 -10.73 36.52 -5.36
N ILE A 118 -11.45 37.41 -4.68
CA ILE A 118 -11.87 37.23 -3.27
C ILE A 118 -12.77 36.01 -3.11
N LEU A 119 -13.80 35.87 -3.96
CA LEU A 119 -14.69 34.70 -3.96
C LEU A 119 -13.94 33.39 -4.20
N ARG A 120 -12.91 33.42 -5.06
CA ARG A 120 -12.02 32.27 -5.28
C ARG A 120 -11.13 31.98 -4.07
N LYS A 121 -10.57 32.99 -3.40
CA LYS A 121 -9.74 32.80 -2.18
C LYS A 121 -10.52 32.13 -1.07
N ILE A 122 -11.79 32.52 -0.85
CA ILE A 122 -12.64 31.93 0.20
C ILE A 122 -13.34 30.63 -0.23
N PHE A 123 -13.11 30.19 -1.48
CA PHE A 123 -13.75 29.05 -2.12
C PHE A 123 -15.29 29.10 -2.12
N ALA A 124 -15.87 30.30 -2.29
CA ALA A 124 -17.31 30.46 -2.41
C ALA A 124 -17.80 29.93 -3.77
N PRO A 125 -18.70 28.93 -3.82
CA PRO A 125 -19.25 28.42 -5.07
C PRO A 125 -20.06 29.50 -5.79
N HIS A 126 -19.68 29.82 -7.03
CA HIS A 126 -20.36 30.83 -7.85
C HIS A 126 -20.35 30.45 -9.34
N LYS A 127 -21.33 30.95 -10.09
CA LYS A 127 -21.48 30.75 -11.54
C LYS A 127 -21.35 32.07 -12.29
N PHE A 128 -20.87 32.00 -13.53
CA PHE A 128 -20.89 33.12 -14.47
C PHE A 128 -22.02 32.92 -15.48
N LEU A 129 -22.99 33.84 -15.52
CA LEU A 129 -24.09 33.81 -16.48
C LEU A 129 -24.41 35.24 -16.92
N GLU A 130 -24.53 35.47 -18.24
CA GLU A 130 -24.87 36.78 -18.82
C GLU A 130 -24.03 37.96 -18.27
N ASN A 131 -22.71 37.74 -18.14
CA ASN A 131 -21.77 38.74 -17.62
C ASN A 131 -22.06 39.18 -16.15
N LYS A 132 -22.67 38.31 -15.36
CA LYS A 132 -22.93 38.49 -13.92
C LYS A 132 -22.39 37.31 -13.11
N ILE A 133 -22.12 37.56 -11.83
CA ILE A 133 -21.76 36.54 -10.85
C ILE A 133 -23.05 36.13 -10.14
N ILE A 134 -23.30 34.83 -10.08
CA ILE A 134 -24.49 34.27 -9.44
C ILE A 134 -24.07 33.30 -8.33
N LEU A 135 -24.59 33.54 -7.13
CA LEU A 135 -24.59 32.58 -6.02
C LEU A 135 -26.03 32.15 -5.72
N GLU A 136 -26.24 30.87 -5.45
CA GLU A 136 -27.57 30.26 -5.29
C GLU A 136 -27.59 29.33 -4.07
N GLY A 137 -28.74 29.21 -3.43
CA GLY A 137 -28.99 28.25 -2.35
C GLY A 137 -28.30 28.61 -1.03
N ASP A 138 -27.84 27.58 -0.33
CA ASP A 138 -27.22 27.70 1.01
C ASP A 138 -25.97 28.59 1.01
N ASP A 139 -25.17 28.56 -0.06
CA ASP A 139 -23.96 29.40 -0.18
C ASP A 139 -24.30 30.89 -0.25
N ALA A 140 -25.38 31.25 -0.96
CA ALA A 140 -25.85 32.64 -1.03
C ALA A 140 -26.36 33.11 0.35
N CYS A 141 -27.10 32.24 1.04
CA CYS A 141 -27.61 32.51 2.38
C CYS A 141 -26.46 32.73 3.37
N ALA A 142 -25.48 31.83 3.38
CA ALA A 142 -24.31 31.89 4.23
C ALA A 142 -23.47 33.15 3.97
N LEU A 143 -23.26 33.51 2.70
CA LEU A 143 -22.46 34.67 2.33
C LEU A 143 -23.15 35.97 2.75
N ALA A 144 -24.45 36.11 2.45
CA ALA A 144 -25.21 37.29 2.82
C ALA A 144 -25.28 37.49 4.34
N PHE A 145 -25.47 36.39 5.08
CA PHE A 145 -25.47 36.42 6.54
C PHE A 145 -24.11 36.79 7.13
N CYS A 146 -23.02 36.17 6.65
CA CYS A 146 -21.66 36.46 7.12
C CYS A 146 -21.28 37.94 6.93
N LEU A 147 -21.75 38.57 5.84
CA LEU A 147 -21.47 39.97 5.52
C LEU A 147 -22.48 40.95 6.13
N GLY A 148 -23.46 40.47 6.88
CA GLY A 148 -24.45 41.29 7.58
C GLY A 148 -25.43 42.00 6.63
N HIS A 149 -25.79 41.39 5.50
CA HIS A 149 -26.78 41.95 4.57
C HIS A 149 -28.10 42.25 5.30
N GLY A 150 -28.68 43.43 5.05
CA GLY A 150 -29.90 43.88 5.73
C GLY A 150 -29.70 44.37 7.17
N THR A 151 -28.47 44.38 7.71
CA THR A 151 -28.17 44.91 9.04
C THR A 151 -27.37 46.22 8.98
N SER A 152 -27.63 47.15 9.91
CA SER A 152 -26.92 48.44 10.02
C SER A 152 -25.59 48.34 10.79
N ARG A 153 -24.99 47.14 10.88
CA ARG A 153 -23.76 46.92 11.67
C ARG A 153 -22.56 47.53 10.96
N ILE A 154 -21.85 48.43 11.63
CA ILE A 154 -20.66 49.11 11.12
C ILE A 154 -19.47 48.66 11.96
N ILE A 155 -18.34 48.39 11.30
CA ILE A 155 -17.08 48.10 11.98
C ILE A 155 -16.29 49.40 12.04
N GLU A 156 -16.03 49.88 13.25
CA GLU A 156 -15.31 51.14 13.50
C GLU A 156 -13.78 50.94 13.45
N ASP A 157 -13.30 49.74 13.80
CA ASP A 157 -11.88 49.40 13.84
C ASP A 157 -11.39 48.81 12.50
N LYS A 158 -10.42 49.48 11.87
CA LYS A 158 -9.85 49.08 10.58
C LYS A 158 -8.71 48.06 10.70
N ASP A 159 -8.17 47.86 11.91
CA ASP A 159 -7.09 46.91 12.18
C ASP A 159 -7.60 45.55 12.69
N THR A 160 -8.92 45.33 12.63
CA THR A 160 -9.54 44.08 13.03
C THR A 160 -9.16 42.92 12.09
N SER A 161 -8.90 41.73 12.64
CA SER A 161 -8.65 40.54 11.83
C SER A 161 -9.89 40.14 11.02
N VAL A 162 -9.70 39.53 9.84
CA VAL A 162 -10.80 39.15 8.93
C VAL A 162 -11.89 38.33 9.64
N LEU A 163 -11.52 37.32 10.43
CA LEU A 163 -12.49 36.49 11.16
C LEU A 163 -13.27 37.28 12.23
N LYS A 164 -12.61 38.20 12.94
CA LYS A 164 -13.28 39.07 13.91
C LYS A 164 -14.23 40.03 13.20
N ALA A 165 -13.83 40.61 12.08
CA ALA A 165 -14.68 41.47 11.28
C ALA A 165 -15.95 40.75 10.83
N ILE A 166 -15.83 39.54 10.28
CA ILE A 166 -17.00 38.77 9.83
C ILE A 166 -17.88 38.35 11.02
N SER A 167 -17.28 38.01 12.16
CA SER A 167 -18.04 37.72 13.39
C SER A 167 -18.83 38.95 13.87
N LEU A 168 -18.26 40.15 13.78
CA LEU A 168 -18.94 41.40 14.11
C LEU A 168 -20.08 41.74 13.12
N LEU A 169 -19.88 41.51 11.82
CA LEU A 169 -20.91 41.73 10.79
C LEU A 169 -22.09 40.77 10.96
N SER A 170 -21.80 39.47 11.06
CA SER A 170 -22.80 38.42 11.22
C SER A 170 -23.47 38.41 12.60
N GLY A 171 -22.78 38.94 13.62
CA GLY A 171 -23.25 38.97 15.01
C GLY A 171 -23.23 37.59 15.68
N VAL A 172 -22.51 36.64 15.10
CA VAL A 172 -22.25 35.31 15.65
C VAL A 172 -20.76 35.01 15.56
N GLU A 173 -20.26 34.10 16.38
CA GLU A 173 -18.85 33.67 16.30
C GLU A 173 -18.60 32.88 15.02
N ILE A 174 -17.64 33.34 14.20
CA ILE A 174 -17.16 32.61 13.02
C ILE A 174 -15.75 32.09 13.30
N ARG A 175 -15.62 30.77 13.39
CA ARG A 175 -14.33 30.10 13.61
C ARG A 175 -13.62 29.81 12.30
N ASP A 176 -12.30 29.65 12.39
CA ASP A 176 -11.47 29.32 11.23
C ASP A 176 -11.71 27.88 10.77
N LYS A 177 -12.11 27.73 9.51
CA LYS A 177 -12.39 26.42 8.92
C LYS A 177 -11.12 25.62 8.61
N ALA A 178 -10.03 26.29 8.23
CA ALA A 178 -8.79 25.61 7.84
C ALA A 178 -7.54 26.44 8.19
N PRO A 179 -7.20 26.56 9.49
CA PRO A 179 -6.02 27.30 9.95
C PRO A 179 -4.69 26.61 9.59
N THR A 180 -4.71 25.34 9.21
CA THR A 180 -3.52 24.55 8.90
C THR A 180 -3.67 23.88 7.52
N PHE A 181 -2.67 24.08 6.65
CA PHE A 181 -2.54 23.37 5.38
C PHE A 181 -1.39 22.36 5.45
N VAL A 182 -1.59 21.17 4.88
CA VAL A 182 -0.56 20.13 4.78
C VAL A 182 -0.17 19.93 3.33
N GLY A 183 1.12 20.10 3.03
CA GLY A 183 1.66 19.81 1.71
C GLY A 183 1.89 18.31 1.52
N ALA A 184 1.57 17.80 0.34
CA ALA A 184 1.84 16.41 -0.04
C ALA A 184 2.53 16.33 -1.40
N ARG A 185 3.32 15.27 -1.59
CA ARG A 185 3.94 14.95 -2.88
C ARG A 185 3.77 13.46 -3.13
N MET A 186 3.28 13.10 -4.31
CA MET A 186 3.24 11.71 -4.73
C MET A 186 4.65 11.10 -4.68
N GLY A 187 4.83 10.08 -3.84
CA GLY A 187 6.10 9.38 -3.66
C GLY A 187 6.15 8.14 -4.54
N ARG A 188 5.75 6.99 -3.97
CA ARG A 188 5.73 5.69 -4.63
C ARG A 188 4.28 5.34 -5.01
N PRO A 189 4.02 4.90 -6.25
CA PRO A 189 2.70 4.40 -6.61
C PRO A 189 2.44 3.05 -5.93
N GLU A 190 1.17 2.68 -5.84
CA GLU A 190 0.71 1.40 -5.31
C GLU A 190 1.34 0.21 -6.07
N LYS A 191 1.33 -1.01 -5.51
CA LYS A 191 1.82 -2.21 -6.20
C LYS A 191 1.06 -3.43 -5.74
N ALA A 192 0.62 -4.24 -6.69
CA ALA A 192 0.12 -5.59 -6.47
C ALA A 192 0.65 -6.46 -7.61
N LYS A 193 1.70 -7.23 -7.36
CA LYS A 193 2.39 -8.00 -8.40
C LYS A 193 3.08 -9.23 -7.83
N ARG A 194 2.99 -10.35 -8.55
CA ARG A 194 3.79 -11.56 -8.27
C ARG A 194 5.29 -11.26 -8.24
N ARG A 195 6.00 -11.78 -7.23
CA ARG A 195 7.44 -11.60 -7.09
C ARG A 195 8.18 -12.56 -8.01
N GLU A 196 8.82 -12.00 -9.04
CA GLU A 196 9.57 -12.76 -10.03
C GLU A 196 11.07 -12.47 -9.88
N MET A 197 11.88 -13.52 -9.92
CA MET A 197 13.31 -13.36 -10.19
C MET A 197 13.50 -12.78 -11.59
N LYS A 198 14.55 -12.00 -11.80
CA LYS A 198 14.98 -11.53 -13.13
C LYS A 198 16.26 -12.28 -13.52
N PRO A 199 16.21 -13.21 -14.48
CA PRO A 199 15.05 -13.68 -15.27
C PRO A 199 14.14 -14.63 -14.48
N LEU A 200 12.92 -14.84 -15.00
CA LEU A 200 11.89 -15.73 -14.46
C LEU A 200 12.43 -17.15 -14.26
N VAL A 201 12.14 -17.76 -13.10
CA VAL A 201 12.57 -19.11 -12.71
C VAL A 201 11.35 -19.92 -12.27
N HIS A 202 11.24 -21.17 -12.74
CA HIS A 202 10.22 -22.13 -12.32
C HIS A 202 10.80 -23.17 -11.34
N ALA A 203 12.06 -23.57 -11.53
CA ALA A 203 12.75 -24.57 -10.73
C ALA A 203 14.12 -24.08 -10.27
N LEU A 204 14.47 -24.31 -9.01
CA LEU A 204 15.85 -24.10 -8.52
C LEU A 204 16.74 -25.27 -8.96
N PHE A 205 16.89 -25.46 -10.27
CA PHE A 205 17.72 -26.50 -10.87
C PHE A 205 18.74 -25.90 -11.85
N PRO A 206 20.05 -26.24 -11.74
CA PRO A 206 21.09 -25.63 -12.56
C PRO A 206 21.09 -26.18 -14.00
N VAL A 207 21.15 -25.29 -15.00
CA VAL A 207 21.29 -25.67 -16.43
C VAL A 207 22.59 -25.19 -17.08
N GLY A 208 23.45 -24.50 -16.32
CA GLY A 208 24.71 -23.98 -16.84
C GLY A 208 24.51 -23.04 -18.04
N LEU A 209 25.23 -23.33 -19.13
CA LEU A 209 25.08 -22.67 -20.43
C LEU A 209 24.24 -23.48 -21.42
N ALA A 210 23.81 -24.70 -21.04
CA ALA A 210 23.10 -25.59 -21.94
C ALA A 210 21.69 -25.06 -22.27
N GLY A 211 21.00 -24.46 -21.30
CA GLY A 211 19.67 -23.88 -21.50
C GLY A 211 19.62 -22.50 -22.18
N GLY A 212 20.71 -22.08 -22.84
CA GLY A 212 20.72 -20.83 -23.62
C GLY A 212 20.60 -19.55 -22.76
N SER A 213 20.14 -18.47 -23.39
CA SER A 213 19.94 -17.17 -22.73
C SER A 213 18.79 -17.20 -21.72
N HIS A 214 17.76 -18.01 -22.00
CA HIS A 214 16.54 -18.14 -21.19
C HIS A 214 16.65 -19.18 -20.08
N ARG A 215 17.75 -19.95 -20.04
CA ARG A 215 18.02 -20.99 -19.03
C ARG A 215 16.94 -22.07 -19.05
N ASP A 216 16.50 -22.47 -20.24
CA ASP A 216 15.44 -23.44 -20.43
C ASP A 216 15.98 -24.88 -20.30
N LEU A 217 15.35 -25.68 -19.45
CA LEU A 217 15.66 -27.11 -19.29
C LEU A 217 15.31 -27.90 -20.55
N LEU A 218 14.29 -27.49 -21.31
CA LEU A 218 13.88 -28.17 -22.55
C LEU A 218 14.94 -28.00 -23.64
N GLU A 219 15.58 -26.83 -23.71
CA GLU A 219 16.71 -26.62 -24.62
C GLU A 219 17.95 -27.39 -24.18
N ALA A 220 18.19 -27.48 -22.86
CA ALA A 220 19.29 -28.26 -22.32
C ALA A 220 19.13 -29.76 -22.63
N ALA A 221 17.90 -30.29 -22.60
CA ALA A 221 17.60 -31.69 -22.93
C ALA A 221 17.97 -32.08 -24.37
N LYS A 222 17.95 -31.13 -25.31
CA LYS A 222 18.34 -31.38 -26.71
C LYS A 222 19.86 -31.53 -26.90
N LYS A 223 20.67 -31.07 -25.95
CA LYS A 223 22.14 -31.02 -26.05
C LYS A 223 22.85 -32.25 -25.48
N GLY A 224 22.11 -33.27 -25.02
CA GLY A 224 22.68 -34.47 -24.41
C GLY A 224 23.17 -34.26 -22.97
N PRO A 225 24.13 -35.08 -22.48
CA PRO A 225 24.60 -35.00 -21.09
C PRO A 225 25.36 -33.69 -20.83
N VAL A 226 24.94 -32.95 -19.80
CA VAL A 226 25.51 -31.65 -19.46
C VAL A 226 26.27 -31.73 -18.13
N PHE A 227 27.46 -31.16 -18.09
CA PHE A 227 28.27 -31.05 -16.87
C PHE A 227 27.86 -29.84 -16.02
N ILE A 228 27.36 -30.08 -14.82
CA ILE A 228 26.93 -29.06 -13.85
C ILE A 228 27.43 -29.36 -12.44
N ASP A 229 27.63 -28.32 -11.64
CA ASP A 229 28.00 -28.47 -10.22
C ASP A 229 26.74 -28.72 -9.40
N ILE A 230 26.67 -29.90 -8.78
CA ILE A 230 25.50 -30.35 -8.00
C ILE A 230 25.95 -31.19 -6.82
N ILE A 231 25.11 -31.25 -5.78
CA ILE A 231 25.38 -32.05 -4.58
C ILE A 231 25.63 -33.52 -4.92
N LYS A 232 26.65 -34.12 -4.30
CA LYS A 232 26.95 -35.54 -4.45
C LYS A 232 26.47 -36.31 -3.23
N ARG A 233 25.51 -37.22 -3.43
CA ARG A 233 24.99 -38.10 -2.39
C ARG A 233 25.20 -39.56 -2.75
N LYS A 234 25.28 -40.42 -1.74
CA LYS A 234 25.48 -41.87 -1.86
C LYS A 234 24.45 -42.61 -1.02
N CYS A 235 23.77 -43.61 -1.58
CA CYS A 235 22.92 -44.48 -0.76
C CYS A 235 23.80 -45.40 0.11
N PRO A 236 23.53 -45.52 1.41
CA PRO A 236 24.25 -46.47 2.27
C PRO A 236 24.02 -47.93 1.86
N ASN A 237 22.84 -48.28 1.33
CA ASN A 237 22.48 -49.65 1.00
C ASN A 237 23.02 -50.08 -0.39
N CYS A 238 22.54 -49.47 -1.48
CA CYS A 238 22.94 -49.87 -2.83
C CYS A 238 24.26 -49.24 -3.32
N LYS A 239 24.87 -48.36 -2.52
CA LYS A 239 26.10 -47.61 -2.86
C LYS A 239 26.03 -46.76 -4.14
N ALA A 240 24.86 -46.62 -4.76
CA ALA A 240 24.63 -45.79 -5.93
C ALA A 240 24.79 -44.30 -5.58
N PHE A 241 25.37 -43.55 -6.52
CA PHE A 241 25.52 -42.10 -6.43
C PHE A 241 24.30 -41.40 -7.03
N THR A 242 23.82 -40.36 -6.37
CA THR A 242 22.71 -39.53 -6.84
C THR A 242 22.80 -38.14 -6.24
N PHE A 243 22.02 -37.20 -6.77
CA PHE A 243 21.76 -35.90 -6.15
C PHE A 243 20.42 -35.87 -5.40
N LYS A 244 19.56 -36.88 -5.56
CA LYS A 244 18.24 -36.98 -4.92
C LYS A 244 18.38 -37.36 -3.44
N VAL A 245 17.46 -36.87 -2.60
CA VAL A 245 17.45 -37.19 -1.16
C VAL A 245 17.16 -38.67 -0.92
N LYS A 246 16.19 -39.24 -1.63
CA LYS A 246 15.87 -40.68 -1.61
C LYS A 246 16.52 -41.40 -2.79
N CYS A 247 17.00 -42.62 -2.53
CA CYS A 247 17.52 -43.49 -3.58
C CYS A 247 16.40 -44.02 -4.47
N VAL A 248 16.56 -43.92 -5.79
CA VAL A 248 15.58 -44.42 -6.78
C VAL A 248 15.45 -45.95 -6.75
N ILE A 249 16.52 -46.66 -6.36
CA ILE A 249 16.56 -48.13 -6.42
C ILE A 249 15.93 -48.76 -5.17
N CYS A 250 16.27 -48.26 -3.97
CA CYS A 250 15.88 -48.90 -2.71
C CYS A 250 15.12 -47.99 -1.74
N GLY A 251 14.81 -46.74 -2.11
CA GLY A 251 14.05 -45.80 -1.28
C GLY A 251 14.77 -45.24 -0.05
N CYS A 252 15.98 -45.75 0.27
CA CYS A 252 16.82 -45.30 1.39
C CYS A 252 17.07 -43.78 1.34
N GLU A 253 17.24 -43.13 2.51
CA GLU A 253 17.83 -41.78 2.54
C GLU A 253 19.32 -41.83 2.21
N THR A 254 19.73 -40.96 1.29
CA THR A 254 21.13 -40.89 0.84
C THR A 254 21.93 -39.95 1.72
N VAL A 255 23.24 -40.17 1.83
CA VAL A 255 24.15 -39.37 2.64
C VAL A 255 25.04 -38.50 1.74
N VAL A 256 25.30 -37.26 2.14
CA VAL A 256 26.18 -36.34 1.40
C VAL A 256 27.62 -36.83 1.49
N GLU A 257 28.30 -36.92 0.35
CA GLU A 257 29.70 -37.32 0.27
C GLU A 257 30.57 -36.09 0.03
N LYS A 258 31.47 -35.79 0.98
CA LYS A 258 32.40 -34.67 0.87
C LYS A 258 33.52 -35.01 -0.11
N CYS A 259 33.89 -34.06 -0.97
CA CYS A 259 34.98 -34.20 -1.93
C CYS A 259 35.90 -32.98 -1.97
N CYS A 260 37.16 -33.18 -2.36
CA CYS A 260 38.09 -32.09 -2.60
C CYS A 260 37.71 -31.36 -3.90
N PRO A 261 37.52 -30.03 -3.91
CA PRO A 261 37.18 -29.29 -5.13
C PRO A 261 38.31 -29.24 -6.16
N GLN A 262 39.56 -29.51 -5.77
CA GLN A 262 40.73 -29.47 -6.65
C GLN A 262 41.05 -30.84 -7.26
N CYS A 263 41.15 -31.89 -6.43
CA CYS A 263 41.56 -33.22 -6.88
C CYS A 263 40.41 -34.23 -7.00
N GLY A 264 39.17 -33.86 -6.62
CA GLY A 264 37.98 -34.70 -6.72
C GLY A 264 37.92 -35.90 -5.77
N ARG A 265 38.92 -36.11 -4.90
CA ARG A 265 38.96 -37.23 -3.95
C ARG A 265 37.84 -37.11 -2.91
N THR A 266 37.20 -38.24 -2.60
CA THR A 266 36.29 -38.35 -1.45
C THR A 266 37.06 -38.17 -0.15
N LEU A 267 36.55 -37.32 0.74
CA LEU A 267 37.17 -36.99 2.02
C LEU A 267 36.23 -37.39 3.17
N LYS A 268 36.81 -38.01 4.21
CA LYS A 268 36.12 -38.22 5.49
C LYS A 268 36.23 -36.99 6.41
N GLU A 269 37.34 -36.27 6.30
CA GLU A 269 37.63 -35.05 7.06
C GLU A 269 37.30 -33.78 6.28
N ASN A 270 37.26 -32.63 6.97
CA ASN A 270 36.92 -31.34 6.36
C ASN A 270 38.04 -30.73 5.50
N THR A 271 39.24 -31.32 5.50
CA THR A 271 40.39 -30.77 4.78
C THR A 271 41.05 -31.85 3.94
N CYS A 272 41.40 -31.52 2.70
CA CYS A 272 42.13 -32.44 1.83
C CYS A 272 43.58 -32.59 2.31
N PRO A 273 44.09 -33.79 2.60
CA PRO A 273 45.47 -33.98 3.05
C PRO A 273 46.49 -33.59 1.97
N THR A 274 46.12 -33.67 0.69
CA THR A 274 47.00 -33.36 -0.44
C THR A 274 46.90 -31.90 -0.88
N CYS A 275 45.69 -31.37 -1.04
CA CYS A 275 45.48 -30.03 -1.60
C CYS A 275 45.35 -28.94 -0.53
N LYS A 276 45.22 -29.31 0.75
CA LYS A 276 44.88 -28.42 1.88
C LYS A 276 43.61 -27.58 1.68
N ALA A 277 42.83 -27.89 0.65
CA ALA A 277 41.56 -27.25 0.36
C ALA A 277 40.46 -27.83 1.26
N GLY A 278 39.50 -26.99 1.64
CA GLY A 278 38.30 -27.41 2.36
C GLY A 278 37.45 -28.38 1.54
N ALA A 279 36.89 -29.38 2.20
CA ALA A 279 36.01 -30.36 1.59
C ALA A 279 34.64 -29.74 1.26
N VAL A 280 34.11 -30.03 0.07
CA VAL A 280 32.80 -29.53 -0.39
C VAL A 280 31.84 -30.68 -0.66
N GLY A 281 30.54 -30.46 -0.46
CA GLY A 281 29.49 -31.47 -0.68
C GLY A 281 29.02 -31.61 -2.14
N TYR A 282 29.59 -30.85 -3.07
CA TYR A 282 29.19 -30.83 -4.48
C TYR A 282 30.36 -31.16 -5.40
N GLN A 283 30.04 -31.75 -6.55
CA GLN A 283 31.00 -32.08 -7.59
C GLN A 283 30.40 -31.74 -8.96
N ARG A 284 31.28 -31.51 -9.95
CA ARG A 284 30.85 -31.39 -11.33
C ARG A 284 30.42 -32.76 -11.86
N GLN A 285 29.12 -32.94 -12.08
CA GLN A 285 28.51 -34.20 -12.51
C GLN A 285 27.80 -34.04 -13.85
N THR A 286 27.70 -35.15 -14.59
CA THR A 286 26.90 -35.25 -15.81
C THR A 286 25.44 -35.47 -15.47
N VAL A 287 24.55 -34.63 -15.97
CA VAL A 287 23.09 -34.79 -15.84
C VAL A 287 22.48 -34.92 -17.23
N ASN A 288 21.69 -35.97 -17.43
CA ASN A 288 20.85 -36.13 -18.62
C ASN A 288 19.48 -35.49 -18.35
N PHE A 289 19.26 -34.31 -18.90
CA PHE A 289 17.99 -33.60 -18.73
C PHE A 289 16.82 -34.28 -19.46
N LYS A 290 17.08 -35.05 -20.52
CA LYS A 290 16.03 -35.70 -21.30
C LYS A 290 15.34 -36.78 -20.47
N GLU A 291 16.11 -37.73 -19.95
CA GLU A 291 15.62 -38.80 -19.08
C GLU A 291 14.92 -38.23 -17.84
N LEU A 292 15.54 -37.24 -17.19
CA LEU A 292 15.00 -36.63 -15.99
C LEU A 292 13.62 -35.98 -16.25
N LEU A 293 13.48 -35.27 -17.37
CA LEU A 293 12.20 -34.67 -17.75
C LEU A 293 11.17 -35.70 -18.16
N GLU A 294 11.55 -36.75 -18.90
CA GLU A 294 10.65 -37.84 -19.30
C GLU A 294 10.09 -38.57 -18.06
N ASP A 295 10.95 -38.91 -17.10
CA ASP A 295 10.55 -39.53 -15.82
C ASP A 295 9.59 -38.64 -15.04
N ALA A 296 9.94 -37.36 -14.89
CA ALA A 296 9.14 -36.42 -14.11
C ALA A 296 7.80 -36.09 -14.80
N CYS A 297 7.78 -35.96 -16.12
CA CYS A 297 6.55 -35.78 -16.90
C CYS A 297 5.65 -37.01 -16.86
N GLY A 298 6.24 -38.21 -16.92
CA GLY A 298 5.52 -39.49 -16.79
C GLY A 298 4.83 -39.62 -15.44
N LEU A 299 5.55 -39.33 -14.35
CA LEU A 299 5.00 -39.35 -12.99
C LEU A 299 3.86 -38.32 -12.81
N LEU A 300 4.00 -37.13 -13.40
CA LEU A 300 3.02 -36.05 -13.25
C LEU A 300 1.85 -36.15 -14.24
N GLY A 301 1.91 -37.03 -15.24
CA GLY A 301 0.95 -37.10 -16.34
C GLY A 301 0.89 -35.82 -17.18
N VAL A 302 2.02 -35.11 -17.34
CA VAL A 302 2.11 -33.84 -18.09
C VAL A 302 2.82 -34.08 -19.41
N SER A 303 2.10 -33.98 -20.52
CA SER A 303 2.60 -34.33 -21.85
C SER A 303 3.31 -33.20 -22.61
N SER A 304 3.05 -31.93 -22.28
CA SER A 304 3.70 -30.81 -22.98
C SER A 304 3.85 -29.55 -22.14
N LEU A 305 5.09 -29.06 -22.01
CA LEU A 305 5.41 -27.74 -21.47
C LEU A 305 6.00 -26.85 -22.58
N LYS A 306 5.60 -25.57 -22.60
CA LYS A 306 6.16 -24.60 -23.55
C LYS A 306 7.59 -24.20 -23.19
N THR A 307 7.83 -23.93 -21.90
CA THR A 307 9.15 -23.48 -21.39
C THR A 307 9.32 -23.89 -19.94
N LEU A 308 10.50 -24.37 -19.56
CA LEU A 308 10.82 -24.70 -18.17
C LEU A 308 12.13 -24.01 -17.76
N LYS A 309 12.03 -22.89 -17.05
CA LYS A 309 13.20 -22.05 -16.75
C LYS A 309 13.85 -22.46 -15.43
N GLY A 310 15.13 -22.82 -15.49
CA GLY A 310 15.98 -23.11 -14.35
C GLY A 310 16.87 -21.94 -13.95
N VAL A 311 17.90 -22.25 -13.15
CA VAL A 311 18.94 -21.30 -12.76
C VAL A 311 20.24 -21.58 -13.52
N LYS A 312 21.08 -20.55 -13.71
CA LYS A 312 22.36 -20.73 -14.39
C LYS A 312 23.31 -21.64 -13.58
N GLY A 313 23.26 -21.50 -12.27
CA GLY A 313 24.02 -22.28 -11.30
C GLY A 313 23.43 -22.00 -9.92
N LEU A 314 23.55 -22.97 -9.03
CA LEU A 314 23.01 -22.84 -7.68
C LEU A 314 23.91 -21.95 -6.82
N THR A 315 23.32 -21.10 -5.99
CA THR A 315 24.04 -20.13 -5.14
C THR A 315 24.06 -20.51 -3.65
N ASN A 316 23.36 -21.58 -3.29
CA ASN A 316 23.42 -22.18 -1.97
C ASN A 316 24.78 -22.86 -1.71
N GLU A 317 25.04 -23.14 -0.44
CA GLU A 317 26.29 -23.70 0.08
C GLU A 317 26.59 -25.08 -0.53
N ASP A 318 25.63 -26.01 -0.44
CA ASP A 318 25.82 -27.40 -0.87
C ASP A 318 25.53 -27.67 -2.35
N LYS A 319 25.08 -26.65 -3.12
CA LYS A 319 24.57 -26.85 -4.49
C LYS A 319 23.47 -27.91 -4.56
N THR A 320 22.59 -27.95 -3.55
CA THR A 320 21.41 -28.80 -3.53
C THR A 320 20.35 -28.23 -4.49
N PRO A 321 19.93 -28.98 -5.52
CA PRO A 321 18.86 -28.57 -6.42
C PRO A 321 17.48 -28.80 -5.78
N GLU A 322 16.48 -28.10 -6.29
CA GLU A 322 15.08 -28.47 -6.10
C GLU A 322 14.68 -29.64 -7.02
N ILE A 323 13.69 -30.43 -6.60
CA ILE A 323 13.13 -31.49 -7.44
C ILE A 323 12.45 -30.89 -8.69
N ILE A 324 12.61 -31.53 -9.86
CA ILE A 324 12.16 -30.98 -11.14
C ILE A 324 10.64 -31.05 -11.29
N GLU A 325 10.01 -32.01 -10.61
CA GLU A 325 8.57 -32.20 -10.53
C GLU A 325 7.87 -30.92 -10.04
N LYS A 326 8.41 -30.26 -9.01
CA LYS A 326 7.92 -28.94 -8.54
C LYS A 326 8.02 -27.89 -9.65
N GLY A 327 9.13 -27.86 -10.36
CA GLY A 327 9.36 -26.96 -11.50
C GLY A 327 8.36 -27.14 -12.64
N ILE A 328 8.06 -28.38 -13.01
CA ILE A 328 7.10 -28.74 -14.05
C ILE A 328 5.70 -28.28 -13.66
N LEU A 329 5.27 -28.56 -12.42
CA LEU A 329 3.98 -28.13 -11.91
C LEU A 329 3.88 -26.59 -11.83
N ARG A 330 4.92 -25.89 -11.36
CA ARG A 330 4.93 -24.41 -11.38
C ARG A 330 4.81 -23.86 -12.80
N ALA A 331 5.52 -24.45 -13.76
CA ALA A 331 5.43 -24.04 -15.16
C ALA A 331 4.03 -24.27 -15.74
N LYS A 332 3.38 -25.40 -15.40
CA LYS A 332 2.00 -25.73 -15.78
C LYS A 332 1.00 -24.67 -15.30
N HIS A 333 1.14 -24.21 -14.06
CA HIS A 333 0.25 -23.20 -13.46
C HIS A 333 0.71 -21.74 -13.70
N GLY A 334 1.78 -21.52 -14.46
CA GLY A 334 2.30 -20.18 -14.74
C GLY A 334 2.84 -19.44 -13.52
N LEU A 335 3.43 -20.17 -12.58
CA LEU A 335 4.00 -19.69 -11.32
C LEU A 335 5.51 -19.50 -11.41
N SER A 336 6.04 -18.61 -10.56
CA SER A 336 7.48 -18.39 -10.40
C SER A 336 7.93 -18.66 -8.99
N VAL A 337 9.13 -19.24 -8.85
CA VAL A 337 9.76 -19.53 -7.57
C VAL A 337 10.73 -18.41 -7.16
N TYR A 338 10.79 -18.11 -5.87
CA TYR A 338 11.81 -17.25 -5.29
C TYR A 338 13.02 -18.05 -4.81
N LYS A 339 14.06 -17.37 -4.33
CA LYS A 339 15.37 -17.98 -4.01
C LYS A 339 15.31 -19.08 -2.95
N ASP A 340 14.29 -19.07 -2.12
CA ASP A 340 14.10 -19.97 -0.99
C ASP A 340 13.11 -21.11 -1.29
N GLY A 341 12.57 -21.19 -2.50
CA GLY A 341 11.58 -22.20 -2.92
C GLY A 341 10.12 -21.76 -2.81
N THR A 342 9.85 -20.62 -2.14
CA THR A 342 8.49 -20.10 -1.93
C THR A 342 7.96 -19.31 -3.13
N ILE A 343 6.63 -19.18 -3.19
CA ILE A 343 5.92 -18.40 -4.20
C ILE A 343 5.29 -17.18 -3.52
N ARG A 344 5.68 -15.98 -3.98
CA ARG A 344 5.29 -14.73 -3.29
C ARG A 344 4.54 -13.76 -4.17
N PHE A 345 3.69 -12.97 -3.53
CA PHE A 345 3.00 -11.85 -4.13
C PHE A 345 3.29 -10.57 -3.34
N ASP A 346 3.80 -9.54 -4.01
CA ASP A 346 4.07 -8.25 -3.38
C ASP A 346 2.83 -7.36 -3.46
N ALA A 347 2.42 -6.81 -2.33
CA ALA A 347 1.34 -5.83 -2.23
C ALA A 347 1.76 -4.63 -1.37
N THR A 348 1.35 -3.41 -1.74
CA THR A 348 1.48 -2.23 -0.88
C THR A 348 0.61 -2.42 0.36
N ASN A 349 1.15 -2.18 1.55
CA ASN A 349 0.38 -2.32 2.78
C ASN A 349 -0.47 -1.07 3.06
N ALA A 350 -1.66 -1.28 3.60
CA ALA A 350 -2.53 -0.22 4.08
C ALA A 350 -3.23 -0.69 5.38
N PRO A 351 -3.30 0.15 6.42
CA PRO A 351 -3.98 -0.20 7.65
C PRO A 351 -5.51 -0.18 7.43
N LEU A 352 -6.19 -1.13 8.04
CA LEU A 352 -7.66 -1.19 8.10
C LEU A 352 -8.06 -1.77 9.46
N THR A 353 -8.97 -1.11 10.16
CA THR A 353 -9.53 -1.60 11.43
C THR A 353 -10.97 -2.06 11.30
N HIS A 354 -11.72 -1.51 10.34
CA HIS A 354 -13.12 -1.81 10.14
C HIS A 354 -13.42 -1.99 8.65
N PHE A 355 -14.40 -2.83 8.33
CA PHE A 355 -14.84 -3.07 6.97
C PHE A 355 -16.31 -3.46 6.93
N LYS A 356 -16.94 -3.27 5.78
CA LYS A 356 -18.27 -3.82 5.49
C LYS A 356 -18.14 -5.12 4.69
N PRO A 357 -18.99 -6.14 4.94
CA PRO A 357 -19.03 -7.36 4.12
C PRO A 357 -19.10 -7.08 2.60
N ALA A 358 -19.90 -6.08 2.19
CA ALA A 358 -20.05 -5.67 0.79
C ALA A 358 -18.73 -5.16 0.18
N GLU A 359 -17.89 -4.48 0.97
CA GLU A 359 -16.61 -3.93 0.50
C GLU A 359 -15.56 -5.01 0.21
N VAL A 360 -15.58 -6.08 1.00
CA VAL A 360 -14.61 -7.17 0.88
C VAL A 360 -15.10 -8.30 -0.03
N GLY A 361 -16.34 -8.19 -0.54
CA GLY A 361 -16.95 -9.13 -1.46
C GLY A 361 -17.23 -10.50 -0.83
N VAL A 362 -17.60 -10.54 0.45
CA VAL A 362 -17.87 -11.80 1.18
C VAL A 362 -19.27 -11.76 1.80
N SER A 363 -20.00 -12.88 1.67
CA SER A 363 -21.33 -13.05 2.26
C SER A 363 -21.31 -13.01 3.79
N VAL A 364 -22.36 -12.48 4.40
CA VAL A 364 -22.51 -12.40 5.86
C VAL A 364 -22.43 -13.79 6.52
N GLU A 365 -23.00 -14.83 5.91
CA GLU A 365 -22.97 -16.20 6.43
C GLU A 365 -21.54 -16.73 6.54
N LYS A 366 -20.70 -16.45 5.53
CA LYS A 366 -19.29 -16.84 5.53
C LYS A 366 -18.50 -16.09 6.60
N LEU A 367 -18.75 -14.80 6.81
CA LEU A 367 -18.12 -14.03 7.89
C LEU A 367 -18.53 -14.56 9.27
N ARG A 368 -19.80 -14.94 9.45
CA ARG A 368 -20.28 -15.59 10.68
C ARG A 368 -19.55 -16.90 10.96
N GLN A 369 -19.29 -17.72 9.92
CA GLN A 369 -18.47 -18.94 10.05
C GLN A 369 -17.03 -18.65 10.47
N LEU A 370 -16.47 -17.50 10.10
CA LEU A 370 -15.13 -17.07 10.50
C LEU A 370 -15.08 -16.47 11.93
N GLY A 371 -16.24 -16.32 12.57
CA GLY A 371 -16.39 -15.81 13.93
C GLY A 371 -16.76 -14.32 14.02
N TYR A 372 -17.30 -13.72 12.97
CA TYR A 372 -17.88 -12.36 12.98
C TYR A 372 -19.38 -12.45 13.24
N SER A 373 -19.78 -12.35 14.52
CA SER A 373 -21.19 -12.51 14.91
C SER A 373 -21.92 -11.17 15.10
N PHE A 374 -21.18 -10.12 15.41
CA PHE A 374 -21.71 -8.80 15.74
C PHE A 374 -21.00 -7.73 14.91
N ASP A 375 -21.70 -6.62 14.69
CA ASP A 375 -21.11 -5.39 14.14
C ASP A 375 -20.37 -4.59 15.22
N MET A 376 -19.78 -3.45 14.84
CA MET A 376 -19.00 -2.61 15.76
C MET A 376 -19.80 -1.99 16.91
N TYR A 377 -21.14 -1.98 16.82
CA TYR A 377 -22.03 -1.48 17.86
C TYR A 377 -22.59 -2.60 18.76
N GLY A 378 -22.21 -3.86 18.49
CA GLY A 378 -22.69 -5.03 19.22
C GLY A 378 -24.02 -5.59 18.71
N SER A 379 -24.55 -5.10 17.58
CA SER A 379 -25.76 -5.64 16.97
C SER A 379 -25.44 -6.89 16.14
N PRO A 380 -26.33 -7.90 16.06
CA PRO A 380 -26.09 -9.09 15.25
C PRO A 380 -25.81 -8.76 13.78
N LEU A 381 -24.82 -9.42 13.19
CA LEU A 381 -24.46 -9.23 11.78
C LEU A 381 -25.49 -9.92 10.86
N THR A 382 -26.28 -9.12 10.16
CA THR A 382 -27.38 -9.55 9.27
C THR A 382 -27.34 -8.88 7.90
N ASP A 383 -26.81 -7.66 7.80
CA ASP A 383 -26.72 -6.88 6.57
C ASP A 383 -25.26 -6.75 6.11
N SER A 384 -25.05 -6.76 4.80
CA SER A 384 -23.76 -6.53 4.15
C SER A 384 -23.22 -5.10 4.27
N GLU A 385 -24.07 -4.13 4.65
CA GLU A 385 -23.66 -2.73 4.88
C GLU A 385 -23.27 -2.43 6.34
N GLN A 386 -23.48 -3.38 7.26
CA GLN A 386 -23.03 -3.24 8.64
C GLN A 386 -21.49 -3.23 8.71
N VAL A 387 -20.97 -2.34 9.55
CA VAL A 387 -19.53 -2.18 9.76
C VAL A 387 -19.04 -3.16 10.82
N CYS A 388 -18.10 -4.02 10.45
CA CYS A 388 -17.47 -5.01 11.32
C CYS A 388 -16.07 -4.56 11.73
N GLU A 389 -15.68 -4.80 12.97
CA GLU A 389 -14.30 -4.64 13.43
C GLU A 389 -13.43 -5.80 12.94
N LEU A 390 -12.36 -5.50 12.21
CA LEU A 390 -11.40 -6.46 11.66
C LEU A 390 -10.54 -7.06 12.77
N LYS A 391 -10.59 -8.39 12.91
CA LYS A 391 -9.71 -9.11 13.85
C LYS A 391 -8.24 -8.95 13.45
N ILE A 392 -7.35 -8.88 14.44
CA ILE A 392 -5.95 -8.49 14.25
C ILE A 392 -5.22 -9.26 13.13
N GLN A 393 -5.36 -10.58 13.05
CA GLN A 393 -4.65 -11.40 12.06
C GLN A 393 -5.48 -11.69 10.79
N ASP A 394 -6.65 -11.08 10.65
CA ASP A 394 -7.45 -11.17 9.43
C ASP A 394 -6.98 -10.12 8.41
N VAL A 395 -6.94 -10.52 7.15
CA VAL A 395 -6.31 -9.77 6.06
C VAL A 395 -7.23 -9.76 4.85
N VAL A 396 -7.40 -8.59 4.25
CA VAL A 396 -8.10 -8.38 2.99
C VAL A 396 -7.06 -8.16 1.89
N ILE A 397 -6.99 -9.10 0.95
CA ILE A 397 -5.94 -9.11 -0.09
C ILE A 397 -6.47 -8.57 -1.43
N PRO A 398 -5.61 -8.03 -2.31
CA PRO A 398 -6.03 -7.66 -3.67
C PRO A 398 -6.63 -8.85 -4.44
N ARG A 399 -7.67 -8.64 -5.25
CA ARG A 399 -8.20 -9.69 -6.14
C ARG A 399 -7.12 -10.31 -7.04
N LYS A 400 -6.17 -9.50 -7.52
CA LYS A 400 -4.99 -9.96 -8.29
C LYS A 400 -4.12 -10.95 -7.50
N ALA A 401 -4.02 -10.78 -6.19
CA ALA A 401 -3.32 -11.72 -5.32
C ALA A 401 -4.10 -13.02 -5.19
N ALA A 402 -5.43 -12.92 -5.02
CA ALA A 402 -6.30 -14.07 -4.90
C ALA A 402 -6.33 -14.93 -6.17
N GLU A 403 -6.43 -14.33 -7.36
CA GLU A 403 -6.31 -15.03 -8.65
C GLU A 403 -4.97 -15.76 -8.79
N TYR A 404 -3.89 -15.16 -8.28
CA TYR A 404 -2.58 -15.80 -8.27
C TYR A 404 -2.54 -16.95 -7.25
N PHE A 405 -3.10 -16.76 -6.06
CA PHE A 405 -3.17 -17.80 -5.03
C PHE A 405 -4.07 -18.96 -5.40
N MET A 406 -5.12 -18.79 -6.20
CA MET A 406 -5.85 -19.92 -6.78
C MET A 406 -4.92 -20.83 -7.59
N ARG A 407 -3.99 -20.25 -8.37
CA ARG A 407 -3.01 -21.03 -9.13
C ARG A 407 -2.01 -21.71 -8.21
N VAL A 408 -1.60 -21.04 -7.14
CA VAL A 408 -0.72 -21.62 -6.10
C VAL A 408 -1.40 -22.76 -5.35
N ALA A 409 -2.67 -22.61 -4.96
CA ALA A 409 -3.48 -23.64 -4.31
C ALA A 409 -3.60 -24.89 -5.18
N ASN A 410 -3.96 -24.72 -6.46
CA ASN A 410 -4.01 -25.83 -7.42
C ASN A 410 -2.64 -26.51 -7.62
N PHE A 411 -1.56 -25.72 -7.65
CA PHE A 411 -0.19 -26.25 -7.67
C PHE A 411 0.12 -27.10 -6.43
N ILE A 412 -0.26 -26.64 -5.24
CA ILE A 412 -0.03 -27.38 -3.98
C ILE A 412 -0.85 -28.67 -3.97
N ASP A 413 -2.11 -28.63 -4.40
CA ASP A 413 -2.96 -29.82 -4.46
C ASP A 413 -2.41 -30.87 -5.42
N GLU A 414 -1.98 -30.48 -6.63
CA GLU A 414 -1.32 -31.42 -7.55
C GLU A 414 0.03 -31.90 -7.02
N LEU A 415 0.76 -31.06 -6.29
CA LEU A 415 2.04 -31.44 -5.67
C LEU A 415 1.82 -32.48 -4.55
N LEU A 416 0.80 -32.30 -3.71
CA LEU A 416 0.42 -33.23 -2.66
C LEU A 416 -0.01 -34.57 -3.27
N GLU A 417 -0.92 -34.55 -4.25
CA GLU A 417 -1.48 -35.75 -4.87
C GLU A 417 -0.41 -36.53 -5.66
N LYS A 418 0.30 -35.87 -6.58
CA LYS A 418 1.15 -36.56 -7.55
C LYS A 418 2.56 -36.84 -7.06
N VAL A 419 3.14 -35.95 -6.24
CA VAL A 419 4.53 -36.08 -5.80
C VAL A 419 4.62 -36.66 -4.39
N TYR A 420 3.74 -36.21 -3.49
CA TYR A 420 3.76 -36.65 -2.10
C TYR A 420 2.76 -37.76 -1.79
N THR A 421 1.90 -38.15 -2.75
CA THR A 421 0.86 -39.19 -2.57
C THR A 421 -0.05 -38.92 -1.36
N LEU A 422 -0.39 -37.64 -1.14
CA LEU A 422 -1.25 -37.16 -0.08
C LEU A 422 -2.56 -36.59 -0.66
N PRO A 423 -3.66 -36.56 0.13
CA PRO A 423 -4.89 -35.93 -0.32
C PRO A 423 -4.68 -34.43 -0.59
N ARG A 424 -5.49 -33.89 -1.50
CA ARG A 424 -5.55 -32.45 -1.78
C ARG A 424 -6.02 -31.69 -0.53
N TYR A 425 -5.52 -30.46 -0.36
CA TYR A 425 -5.78 -29.65 0.82
C TYR A 425 -6.74 -28.48 0.53
N TYR A 426 -6.48 -27.71 -0.53
CA TYR A 426 -7.22 -26.47 -0.79
C TYR A 426 -8.53 -26.73 -1.53
N ASN A 427 -8.51 -27.53 -2.61
CA ASN A 427 -9.67 -27.82 -3.45
C ASN A 427 -10.42 -26.57 -3.97
N VAL A 428 -9.67 -25.48 -4.20
CA VAL A 428 -10.17 -24.15 -4.55
C VAL A 428 -10.64 -24.11 -6.02
N LYS A 429 -11.90 -23.73 -6.24
CA LYS A 429 -12.49 -23.57 -7.59
C LYS A 429 -12.76 -22.11 -7.93
N SER A 430 -13.13 -21.30 -6.95
CA SER A 430 -13.35 -19.86 -7.08
C SER A 430 -12.41 -19.07 -6.17
N VAL A 431 -12.36 -17.75 -6.36
CA VAL A 431 -11.60 -16.86 -5.46
C VAL A 431 -12.18 -16.92 -4.04
N ASP A 432 -13.50 -17.05 -3.90
CA ASP A 432 -14.20 -17.01 -2.61
C ASP A 432 -13.87 -18.24 -1.73
N ASP A 433 -13.46 -19.35 -2.34
CA ASP A 433 -12.98 -20.52 -1.61
C ASP A 433 -11.68 -20.23 -0.84
N LEU A 434 -10.93 -19.18 -1.21
CA LEU A 434 -9.73 -18.75 -0.46
C LEU A 434 -10.04 -18.14 0.89
N VAL A 435 -11.29 -17.72 1.13
CA VAL A 435 -11.72 -17.09 2.38
C VAL A 435 -11.64 -18.11 3.53
N GLY A 436 -10.89 -17.75 4.57
CA GLY A 436 -10.59 -18.59 5.72
C GLY A 436 -9.25 -19.33 5.63
N HIS A 437 -8.63 -19.40 4.44
CA HIS A 437 -7.30 -20.00 4.32
C HIS A 437 -6.19 -19.08 4.88
N LEU A 438 -5.15 -19.72 5.39
CA LEU A 438 -4.03 -19.06 6.05
C LEU A 438 -2.96 -18.63 5.06
N ILE A 439 -2.44 -17.44 5.30
CA ILE A 439 -1.32 -16.82 4.58
C ILE A 439 -0.19 -16.46 5.53
N MET A 440 1.01 -16.35 4.99
CA MET A 440 2.16 -15.76 5.66
C MET A 440 2.45 -14.40 5.05
N GLY A 441 2.45 -13.36 5.88
CA GLY A 441 2.98 -12.05 5.54
C GLY A 441 4.45 -11.95 5.93
N LEU A 442 5.29 -11.51 5.01
CA LEU A 442 6.73 -11.34 5.21
C LEU A 442 7.17 -9.98 4.67
N ALA A 443 7.76 -9.16 5.54
CA ALA A 443 8.34 -7.90 5.12
C ALA A 443 9.72 -8.11 4.50
N PRO A 444 10.06 -7.37 3.41
CA PRO A 444 11.44 -7.20 2.97
C PRO A 444 12.38 -6.85 4.13
N HIS A 445 13.60 -7.38 4.09
CA HIS A 445 14.62 -7.19 5.13
C HIS A 445 14.28 -7.80 6.51
N THR A 446 13.29 -8.68 6.58
CA THR A 446 13.02 -9.48 7.79
C THR A 446 13.17 -10.97 7.50
N CYS A 447 13.19 -11.80 8.54
CA CYS A 447 13.26 -13.26 8.41
C CYS A 447 12.12 -13.98 9.15
N VAL A 448 11.09 -13.24 9.56
CA VAL A 448 9.97 -13.73 10.36
C VAL A 448 8.68 -13.56 9.58
N GLY A 449 8.02 -14.66 9.26
CA GLY A 449 6.69 -14.67 8.66
C GLY A 449 5.61 -14.55 9.73
N ILE A 450 4.64 -13.68 9.52
CA ILE A 450 3.49 -13.52 10.42
C ILE A 450 2.29 -14.20 9.80
N LEU A 451 1.64 -15.08 10.57
CA LEU A 451 0.44 -15.76 10.13
C LEU A 451 -0.72 -14.75 10.01
N GLY A 452 -1.48 -14.87 8.94
CA GLY A 452 -2.75 -14.17 8.74
C GLY A 452 -3.78 -15.09 8.11
N ARG A 453 -5.04 -14.67 8.14
CA ARG A 453 -6.17 -15.39 7.54
C ARG A 453 -6.87 -14.48 6.54
N ILE A 454 -7.17 -15.01 5.36
CA ILE A 454 -7.89 -14.24 4.34
C ILE A 454 -9.35 -14.09 4.77
N VAL A 455 -9.84 -12.86 4.93
CA VAL A 455 -11.24 -12.58 5.28
C VAL A 455 -12.04 -12.03 4.10
N GLY A 456 -11.36 -11.54 3.05
CA GLY A 456 -11.99 -11.09 1.81
C GLY A 456 -11.01 -10.42 0.86
N PHE A 457 -11.56 -9.68 -0.11
CA PHE A 457 -10.79 -9.16 -1.24
C PHE A 457 -11.07 -7.68 -1.53
N THR A 458 -10.08 -6.97 -2.07
CA THR A 458 -10.23 -5.59 -2.55
C THR A 458 -9.89 -5.48 -4.04
N GLU A 459 -10.56 -4.57 -4.75
CA GLU A 459 -10.22 -4.19 -6.13
C GLU A 459 -8.95 -3.34 -6.23
N LEU A 460 -8.55 -2.74 -5.11
CA LEU A 460 -7.38 -1.88 -5.03
C LEU A 460 -6.10 -2.72 -4.99
N ASN A 461 -4.97 -2.11 -5.38
CA ASN A 461 -3.67 -2.77 -5.37
C ASN A 461 -2.97 -2.67 -4.00
N VAL A 462 -3.72 -2.91 -2.92
CA VAL A 462 -3.25 -2.79 -1.54
C VAL A 462 -3.65 -4.01 -0.70
N CYS A 463 -2.82 -4.36 0.27
CA CYS A 463 -3.10 -5.37 1.27
C CYS A 463 -3.59 -4.67 2.54
N TYR A 464 -4.90 -4.75 2.78
CA TYR A 464 -5.54 -4.21 3.97
C TYR A 464 -5.42 -5.20 5.11
N ALA A 465 -4.95 -4.72 6.25
CA ALA A 465 -4.88 -5.52 7.47
C ALA A 465 -4.84 -4.60 8.69
N HIS A 466 -5.03 -5.19 9.87
CA HIS A 466 -4.92 -4.47 11.11
C HIS A 466 -3.53 -3.80 11.27
N PRO A 467 -3.43 -2.54 11.77
CA PRO A 467 -2.16 -1.87 12.02
C PRO A 467 -1.16 -2.71 12.82
N ILE A 468 -1.66 -3.45 13.82
CA ILE A 468 -0.86 -4.37 14.64
C ILE A 468 -0.25 -5.50 13.79
N TRP A 469 -0.96 -6.06 12.80
CA TRP A 469 -0.41 -7.10 11.92
C TRP A 469 0.61 -6.55 10.94
N HIS A 470 0.45 -5.31 10.47
CA HIS A 470 1.49 -4.58 9.73
C HIS A 470 2.73 -4.34 10.59
N SER A 471 2.56 -3.82 11.79
CA SER A 471 3.67 -3.56 12.70
C SER A 471 4.38 -4.83 13.19
N ALA A 472 3.67 -5.95 13.36
CA ALA A 472 4.29 -7.25 13.67
C ALA A 472 5.27 -7.72 12.58
N LYS A 473 5.05 -7.31 11.32
CA LYS A 473 5.98 -7.52 10.21
C LYS A 473 7.10 -6.48 10.16
N ARG A 474 7.18 -5.56 11.13
CA ARG A 474 8.07 -4.39 11.15
C ARG A 474 7.74 -3.37 10.05
N ARG A 475 6.47 -3.01 9.92
CA ARG A 475 5.97 -2.03 8.94
C ARG A 475 5.18 -0.92 9.58
N ASP A 476 5.44 0.29 9.11
CA ASP A 476 4.82 1.53 9.58
C ASP A 476 3.70 2.02 8.63
N CYS A 477 3.46 1.31 7.52
CA CYS A 477 2.46 1.66 6.49
C CYS A 477 2.68 3.02 5.81
N ASP A 478 3.93 3.44 5.62
CA ASP A 478 4.33 4.69 4.94
C ASP A 478 4.53 4.53 3.41
N GLY A 479 3.84 3.56 2.80
CA GLY A 479 4.00 3.19 1.38
C GLY A 479 4.93 2.00 1.14
N ASP A 480 5.17 1.23 2.20
CA ASP A 480 5.90 -0.03 2.17
C ASP A 480 5.18 -1.14 1.39
N GLU A 481 5.94 -2.16 1.02
CA GLU A 481 5.42 -3.35 0.33
C GLU A 481 5.73 -4.60 1.15
N ASP A 482 4.75 -5.47 1.27
CA ASP A 482 4.89 -6.76 1.92
C ASP A 482 4.70 -7.91 0.91
N ALA A 483 5.41 -9.00 1.17
CA ALA A 483 5.19 -10.24 0.46
C ALA A 483 4.16 -11.07 1.21
N VAL A 484 3.12 -11.53 0.52
CA VAL A 484 2.17 -12.52 1.01
C VAL A 484 2.35 -13.84 0.27
N MET A 485 2.21 -14.94 1.02
CA MET A 485 2.40 -16.32 0.55
C MET A 485 1.31 -17.20 1.15
N LEU A 486 0.88 -18.25 0.46
CA LEU A 486 0.03 -19.27 1.11
C LEU A 486 0.84 -19.98 2.21
N ALA A 487 0.23 -20.24 3.36
CA ALA A 487 0.93 -20.82 4.50
C ALA A 487 1.49 -22.22 4.18
N LEU A 488 0.70 -23.07 3.50
CA LEU A 488 1.14 -24.42 3.15
C LEU A 488 2.23 -24.43 2.06
N ASP A 489 2.22 -23.46 1.13
CA ASP A 489 3.35 -23.26 0.18
C ASP A 489 4.65 -23.02 0.94
N THR A 490 4.58 -22.13 1.92
CA THR A 490 5.72 -21.77 2.76
C THR A 490 6.27 -23.00 3.49
N LEU A 491 5.40 -23.84 4.06
CA LEU A 491 5.82 -25.04 4.80
C LEU A 491 6.39 -26.14 3.89
N LEU A 492 5.79 -26.38 2.71
CA LEU A 492 6.17 -27.48 1.82
C LEU A 492 7.39 -27.16 0.94
N ASN A 493 7.54 -25.90 0.52
CA ASN A 493 8.49 -25.52 -0.52
C ASN A 493 9.68 -24.73 -0.01
N PHE A 494 9.61 -24.16 1.19
CA PHE A 494 10.76 -23.52 1.82
C PHE A 494 11.83 -24.55 2.21
N SER A 495 13.09 -24.21 1.98
CA SER A 495 14.22 -24.90 2.62
C SER A 495 15.39 -23.96 2.83
N ARG A 496 15.99 -24.01 4.03
CA ARG A 496 17.24 -23.30 4.32
C ARG A 496 18.36 -23.70 3.37
N SER A 497 18.35 -24.94 2.88
CA SER A 497 19.33 -25.45 1.92
C SER A 497 19.26 -24.75 0.56
N TYR A 498 18.19 -24.02 0.22
CA TYR A 498 18.10 -23.25 -1.02
C TYR A 498 18.65 -21.83 -0.89
N LEU A 499 18.81 -21.32 0.33
CA LEU A 499 19.25 -19.95 0.56
C LEU A 499 20.66 -19.72 0.02
N PRO A 500 20.93 -18.55 -0.60
CA PRO A 500 22.27 -18.19 -1.04
C PRO A 500 23.27 -18.17 0.12
N ALA A 501 24.46 -18.72 -0.09
CA ALA A 501 25.53 -18.72 0.91
C ALA A 501 26.20 -17.34 1.11
N GLN A 502 25.83 -16.34 0.30
CA GLN A 502 26.38 -14.98 0.39
C GLN A 502 25.76 -14.19 1.55
N ILE A 503 26.49 -13.20 2.05
CA ILE A 503 26.01 -12.28 3.09
C ILE A 503 24.72 -11.62 2.62
N GLY A 504 23.69 -11.68 3.47
CA GLY A 504 22.34 -11.18 3.16
C GLY A 504 21.43 -12.17 2.42
N GLY A 505 21.90 -13.38 2.08
CA GLY A 505 21.08 -14.43 1.46
C GLY A 505 19.95 -14.97 2.35
N ILE A 506 20.06 -14.75 3.66
CA ILE A 506 19.09 -15.17 4.68
C ILE A 506 17.96 -14.14 4.87
N MET A 507 18.23 -12.87 4.53
CA MET A 507 17.24 -11.81 4.64
C MET A 507 16.11 -12.06 3.64
N ASP A 508 14.89 -11.62 4.00
CA ASP A 508 13.71 -11.80 3.14
C ASP A 508 13.40 -13.29 2.91
N ALA A 509 13.63 -14.15 3.91
CA ALA A 509 13.24 -15.58 3.91
C ALA A 509 12.52 -15.94 5.22
N PRO A 510 11.42 -16.72 5.19
CA PRO A 510 10.61 -17.02 6.37
C PRO A 510 11.27 -18.11 7.24
N LEU A 511 12.37 -17.75 7.92
CA LEU A 511 13.10 -18.66 8.82
C LEU A 511 12.33 -18.97 10.10
N LEU A 512 11.63 -17.97 10.61
CA LEU A 512 10.79 -18.07 11.80
C LEU A 512 9.36 -17.73 11.43
N LEU A 513 8.41 -18.31 12.16
CA LEU A 513 6.99 -18.08 11.94
C LEU A 513 6.36 -17.67 13.27
N ILE A 514 5.59 -16.59 13.27
CA ILE A 514 4.81 -16.15 14.42
C ILE A 514 3.34 -16.49 14.13
N PRO A 515 2.79 -17.51 14.82
CA PRO A 515 1.40 -17.91 14.62
C PRO A 515 0.41 -16.94 15.29
N PHE A 516 0.79 -16.33 16.41
CA PHE A 516 -0.05 -15.43 17.20
C PHE A 516 0.66 -14.10 17.41
N VAL A 517 0.00 -13.00 17.05
CA VAL A 517 0.59 -11.67 17.19
C VAL A 517 0.40 -11.16 18.62
N ASN A 518 1.51 -10.87 19.30
CA ASN A 518 1.50 -10.22 20.60
C ASN A 518 1.55 -8.69 20.42
N THR A 519 0.49 -8.00 20.84
CA THR A 519 0.36 -6.53 20.76
C THR A 519 1.44 -5.79 21.56
N LYS A 520 2.04 -6.40 22.58
CA LYS A 520 3.13 -5.79 23.35
C LYS A 520 4.46 -5.77 22.61
N GLU A 521 4.66 -6.69 21.66
CA GLU A 521 5.94 -6.88 20.95
C GLU A 521 6.02 -6.10 19.63
N VAL A 522 4.92 -5.50 19.19
CA VAL A 522 4.92 -4.67 17.97
C VAL A 522 5.62 -3.33 18.19
N GLN A 523 5.87 -2.61 17.11
CA GLN A 523 6.58 -1.34 17.18
C GLN A 523 5.74 -0.25 17.84
N ARG A 524 6.42 0.74 18.43
CA ARG A 524 5.80 1.89 19.09
C ARG A 524 4.79 2.63 18.21
N GLN A 525 5.03 2.72 16.91
CA GLN A 525 4.13 3.38 15.95
C GLN A 525 2.70 2.81 16.01
N ALA A 526 2.55 1.50 16.21
CA ALA A 526 1.24 0.88 16.38
C ALA A 526 0.65 1.12 17.79
N HIS A 527 1.50 1.34 18.81
CA HIS A 527 1.04 1.69 20.15
C HIS A 527 0.49 3.13 20.23
N ASP A 528 1.01 4.02 19.39
CA ASP A 528 0.56 5.40 19.25
C ASP A 528 -0.66 5.53 18.30
N PHE A 529 -1.23 4.42 17.83
CA PHE A 529 -2.43 4.42 17.00
C PHE A 529 -3.67 4.74 17.84
N ASP A 530 -4.45 5.70 17.36
CA ASP A 530 -5.67 6.19 17.99
C ASP A 530 -6.87 5.34 17.58
N VAL A 531 -7.65 4.93 18.58
CA VAL A 531 -8.80 4.03 18.43
C VAL A 531 -10.08 4.62 19.05
N ASP A 532 -10.07 5.93 19.34
CA ASP A 532 -11.23 6.62 19.86
C ASP A 532 -12.32 6.81 18.78
N GLY A 533 -13.58 6.85 19.21
CA GLY A 533 -14.72 7.05 18.32
C GLY A 533 -15.05 8.52 18.07
N ALA A 534 -14.67 9.41 19.00
CA ALA A 534 -14.88 10.84 18.84
C ALA A 534 -14.01 11.63 19.81
N TYR A 535 -13.25 12.60 19.30
CA TYR A 535 -12.41 13.43 20.15
C TYR A 535 -13.21 14.26 21.17
N PRO A 536 -12.68 14.44 22.40
CA PRO A 536 -13.28 15.33 23.39
C PRO A 536 -13.16 16.80 22.97
N LEU A 537 -14.02 17.67 23.50
CA LEU A 537 -13.96 19.12 23.21
C LEU A 537 -12.60 19.72 23.60
N GLU A 538 -12.05 19.27 24.74
CA GLU A 538 -10.74 19.68 25.25
C GLU A 538 -9.61 19.46 24.24
N PHE A 539 -9.68 18.38 23.43
CA PHE A 539 -8.69 18.13 22.38
C PHE A 539 -8.63 19.31 21.40
N TYR A 540 -9.78 19.74 20.89
CA TYR A 540 -9.86 20.82 19.91
C TYR A 540 -9.38 22.15 20.49
N GLU A 541 -9.77 22.48 21.72
CA GLU A 541 -9.33 23.70 22.42
C GLU A 541 -7.80 23.70 22.61
N LYS A 542 -7.22 22.58 23.04
CA LYS A 542 -5.76 22.42 23.20
C LYS A 542 -5.00 22.52 21.87
N THR A 543 -5.62 22.18 20.75
CA THR A 543 -4.99 22.38 19.43
C THR A 543 -4.78 23.85 19.08
N LEU A 544 -5.70 24.74 19.50
CA LEU A 544 -5.59 26.19 19.30
C LEU A 544 -4.42 26.78 20.10
N GLU A 545 -4.20 26.27 21.32
CA GLU A 545 -3.07 26.59 22.19
C GLU A 545 -1.73 26.04 21.65
N LYS A 546 -1.75 25.19 20.60
CA LYS A 546 -0.59 24.52 20.01
C LYS A 546 0.20 23.68 21.01
N VAL A 547 -0.51 23.02 21.94
CA VAL A 547 0.07 22.12 22.94
C VAL A 547 0.72 20.91 22.27
N ASP A 548 1.78 20.37 22.89
CA ASP A 548 2.48 19.18 22.42
C ASP A 548 1.61 17.92 22.56
N ALA A 549 1.65 17.05 21.56
CA ALA A 549 0.80 15.86 21.49
C ALA A 549 0.95 14.92 22.70
N LYS A 550 2.13 14.86 23.34
CA LYS A 550 2.35 14.00 24.53
C LYS A 550 1.58 14.45 25.77
N GLN A 551 1.24 15.73 25.86
CA GLN A 551 0.44 16.24 26.98
C GLN A 551 -1.05 15.91 26.80
N ILE A 552 -1.46 15.73 25.55
CA ILE A 552 -2.84 15.43 25.15
C ILE A 552 -3.06 13.91 25.03
N SER A 553 -2.01 13.11 24.84
CA SER A 553 -2.16 11.66 24.67
C SER A 553 -3.02 10.98 25.76
N PRO A 554 -2.98 11.35 27.06
CA PRO A 554 -3.78 10.69 28.09
C PRO A 554 -5.30 10.87 27.94
N ILE A 555 -5.76 11.91 27.23
CA ILE A 555 -7.20 12.16 27.00
C ILE A 555 -7.73 11.43 25.76
N ILE A 556 -6.84 10.80 24.97
CA ILE A 556 -7.17 10.05 23.77
C ILE A 556 -6.97 8.55 24.05
N ASP A 557 -7.86 7.72 23.51
CA ASP A 557 -7.74 6.28 23.62
C ASP A 557 -6.74 5.73 22.59
N LEU A 558 -5.54 5.39 23.07
CA LEU A 558 -4.46 4.84 22.27
C LEU A 558 -4.32 3.33 22.53
N ILE A 559 -3.85 2.57 21.53
CA ILE A 559 -3.56 1.14 21.70
C ILE A 559 -2.60 0.89 22.88
N SER A 560 -1.65 1.80 23.11
CA SER A 560 -0.72 1.75 24.26
C SER A 560 -1.42 1.66 25.62
N HIS A 561 -2.56 2.34 25.79
CA HIS A 561 -3.32 2.37 27.04
C HIS A 561 -4.09 1.07 27.30
N ARG A 562 -4.36 0.30 26.24
CA ARG A 562 -5.11 -0.95 26.30
C ARG A 562 -4.23 -2.20 26.48
N LEU A 563 -2.91 -2.06 26.35
CA LEU A 563 -1.97 -3.18 26.43
C LEU A 563 -2.09 -3.96 27.75
N GLY A 564 -2.22 -5.28 27.65
CA GLY A 564 -2.37 -6.16 28.82
C GLY A 564 -3.81 -6.32 29.32
N THR A 565 -4.78 -5.67 28.69
CA THR A 565 -6.22 -5.91 28.90
C THR A 565 -6.82 -6.61 27.68
N GLU A 566 -8.06 -7.10 27.77
CA GLU A 566 -8.78 -7.70 26.63
C GLU A 566 -9.01 -6.70 25.49
N GLY A 567 -9.16 -5.41 25.82
CA GLY A 567 -9.36 -4.32 24.84
C GLY A 567 -8.16 -4.05 23.91
N GLN A 568 -7.04 -4.76 24.07
CA GLN A 568 -5.94 -4.73 23.10
C GLN A 568 -6.26 -5.48 21.80
N PHE A 569 -7.29 -6.34 21.80
CA PHE A 569 -7.63 -7.19 20.67
C PHE A 569 -8.90 -6.73 19.92
N GLU A 570 -9.80 -6.02 20.60
CA GLU A 570 -11.10 -5.61 20.08
C GLU A 570 -11.63 -4.33 20.77
N GLY A 571 -12.72 -3.78 20.26
CA GLY A 571 -13.35 -2.55 20.73
C GLY A 571 -12.70 -1.28 20.18
N PHE A 572 -12.01 -1.36 19.04
CA PHE A 572 -11.49 -0.19 18.33
C PHE A 572 -12.62 0.58 17.67
N LYS A 573 -12.42 1.88 17.48
CA LYS A 573 -13.34 2.76 16.78
C LYS A 573 -12.59 3.62 15.77
N PHE A 574 -13.34 4.47 15.08
CA PHE A 574 -12.82 5.48 14.17
C PHE A 574 -13.72 6.71 14.27
N THR A 575 -13.18 7.87 13.92
CA THR A 575 -13.86 9.16 14.01
C THR A 575 -14.69 9.47 12.77
N THR A 576 -14.13 9.27 11.58
CA THR A 576 -14.76 9.66 10.31
C THR A 576 -15.28 8.44 9.54
N PRO A 577 -16.59 8.31 9.32
CA PRO A 577 -17.15 7.24 8.49
C PRO A 577 -16.89 7.49 7.02
N ILE A 578 -16.71 6.41 6.26
CA ILE A 578 -16.61 6.42 4.80
C ILE A 578 -17.71 5.56 4.20
N SER A 579 -18.05 5.84 2.94
CA SER A 579 -19.08 5.08 2.22
C SER A 579 -18.57 3.70 1.80
N ASN A 580 -17.38 3.64 1.18
CA ASN A 580 -16.75 2.41 0.72
C ASN A 580 -15.21 2.52 0.69
N ILE A 581 -14.48 1.56 1.29
CA ILE A 581 -12.99 1.51 1.28
C ILE A 581 -12.38 1.41 -0.13
N ASN A 582 -13.13 0.90 -1.11
CA ASN A 582 -12.67 0.73 -2.49
C ASN A 582 -13.00 1.93 -3.39
N LEU A 583 -13.67 2.96 -2.86
CA LEU A 583 -14.07 4.12 -3.66
C LEU A 583 -12.84 4.96 -4.01
N GLY A 584 -12.61 5.15 -5.31
CA GLY A 584 -11.50 5.94 -5.83
C GLY A 584 -10.81 5.30 -7.03
N ASN A 585 -9.65 5.85 -7.41
CA ASN A 585 -8.87 5.35 -8.54
C ASN A 585 -8.07 4.11 -8.15
N ALA A 586 -8.46 2.93 -8.68
CA ALA A 586 -7.79 1.66 -8.38
C ALA A 586 -6.33 1.58 -8.88
N VAL A 587 -5.98 2.35 -9.90
CA VAL A 587 -4.64 2.40 -10.50
C VAL A 587 -4.23 3.84 -10.70
N SER A 588 -3.03 4.20 -10.22
CA SER A 588 -2.47 5.52 -10.44
C SER A 588 -2.16 5.78 -11.92
N SER A 589 -2.47 6.99 -12.41
CA SER A 589 -2.16 7.43 -13.78
C SER A 589 -0.67 7.34 -14.08
N TYR A 590 0.20 7.47 -13.06
CA TYR A 590 1.66 7.30 -13.18
C TYR A 590 2.07 5.96 -13.82
N LYS A 591 1.30 4.89 -13.58
CA LYS A 591 1.57 3.56 -14.18
C LYS A 591 1.06 3.41 -15.61
N GLN A 592 0.08 4.23 -16.00
CA GLN A 592 -0.48 4.21 -17.34
C GLN A 592 0.48 4.85 -18.35
N PHE A 593 1.19 5.90 -17.94
CA PHE A 593 2.22 6.56 -18.75
C PHE A 593 3.45 5.67 -18.91
N LYS A 594 3.89 5.46 -20.16
CA LYS A 594 5.04 4.60 -20.47
C LYS A 594 6.33 5.39 -20.48
N SER A 595 6.33 6.59 -21.06
CA SER A 595 7.53 7.41 -21.19
C SER A 595 7.73 8.31 -19.97
N MET A 596 8.99 8.65 -19.69
CA MET A 596 9.32 9.59 -18.62
C MET A 596 8.87 11.02 -18.98
N ILE A 597 8.98 11.39 -20.26
CA ILE A 597 8.60 12.71 -20.77
C ILE A 597 7.10 12.97 -20.57
N GLU A 598 6.24 11.99 -20.91
CA GLU A 598 4.81 12.07 -20.60
C GLU A 598 4.56 12.30 -19.11
N LYS A 599 5.25 11.55 -18.24
CA LYS A 599 5.09 11.68 -16.79
C LYS A 599 5.47 13.06 -16.30
N LEU A 600 6.55 13.63 -16.83
CA LEU A 600 6.99 14.98 -16.50
C LEU A 600 5.98 16.02 -16.95
N ASN A 601 5.54 15.95 -18.21
CA ASN A 601 4.58 16.91 -18.77
C ASN A 601 3.26 16.89 -17.99
N MET A 602 2.75 15.70 -17.66
CA MET A 602 1.54 15.54 -16.83
C MET A 602 1.74 16.06 -15.41
N GLN A 603 2.93 15.88 -14.83
CA GLN A 603 3.26 16.43 -13.52
C GLN A 603 3.28 17.97 -13.53
N LEU A 604 3.82 18.59 -14.59
CA LEU A 604 3.86 20.04 -14.74
C LEU A 604 2.48 20.63 -15.03
N ASP A 605 1.70 20.01 -15.94
CA ASP A 605 0.32 20.39 -16.25
C ASP A 605 -0.58 20.35 -15.00
N LEU A 606 -0.44 19.31 -14.16
CA LEU A 606 -1.13 19.26 -12.88
C LEU A 606 -0.66 20.36 -11.93
N GLY A 607 0.65 20.65 -11.91
CA GLY A 607 1.21 21.74 -11.12
C GLY A 607 0.67 23.11 -11.53
N GLU A 608 0.47 23.37 -12.82
CA GLU A 608 -0.09 24.64 -13.32
C GLU A 608 -1.55 24.84 -12.92
N LYS A 609 -2.29 23.77 -12.65
CA LYS A 609 -3.68 23.80 -12.20
C LYS A 609 -3.83 24.01 -10.69
N ILE A 610 -2.78 23.77 -9.90
CA ILE A 610 -2.84 23.82 -8.43
C ILE A 610 -2.13 25.08 -7.94
N GLU A 611 -2.89 25.99 -7.33
CA GLU A 611 -2.37 27.26 -6.80
C GLU A 611 -1.24 27.08 -5.77
N ALA A 612 -1.30 26.03 -4.96
CA ALA A 612 -0.28 25.72 -3.96
C ALA A 612 1.07 25.25 -4.54
N VAL A 613 1.18 25.01 -5.85
CA VAL A 613 2.37 24.43 -6.48
C VAL A 613 3.11 25.46 -7.35
N ASP A 614 4.34 25.79 -6.96
CA ASP A 614 5.25 26.55 -7.83
C ASP A 614 5.92 25.63 -8.86
N VAL A 615 5.35 25.63 -10.07
CA VAL A 615 5.80 24.83 -11.21
C VAL A 615 7.24 25.14 -11.61
N LYS A 616 7.68 26.40 -11.55
CA LYS A 616 9.06 26.78 -11.91
C LYS A 616 10.04 26.12 -10.96
N ARG A 617 9.72 26.11 -9.67
CA ARG A 617 10.55 25.45 -8.65
C ARG A 617 10.52 23.93 -8.77
N VAL A 618 9.38 23.34 -9.15
CA VAL A 618 9.28 21.89 -9.43
C VAL A 618 10.16 21.51 -10.62
N ALA A 619 10.05 22.23 -11.74
CA ALA A 619 10.85 22.00 -12.95
C ALA A 619 12.36 22.11 -12.67
N LEU A 620 12.78 23.19 -11.96
CA LEU A 620 14.17 23.39 -11.57
C LEU A 620 14.69 22.23 -10.70
N LYS A 621 13.89 21.75 -9.74
CA LYS A 621 14.27 20.61 -8.90
C LYS A 621 14.44 19.33 -9.73
N VAL A 622 13.54 19.04 -10.65
CA VAL A 622 13.64 17.84 -11.51
C VAL A 622 14.90 17.91 -12.38
N LEU A 623 15.15 19.06 -13.02
CA LEU A 623 16.31 19.27 -13.89
C LEU A 623 17.62 19.09 -13.13
N THR A 624 17.75 19.75 -11.97
CA THR A 624 19.00 19.75 -11.18
C THR A 624 19.25 18.42 -10.46
N THR A 625 18.25 17.86 -9.80
CA THR A 625 18.45 16.67 -8.95
C THR A 625 18.34 15.35 -9.69
N HIS A 626 17.58 15.29 -10.78
CA HIS A 626 17.33 14.07 -11.54
C HIS A 626 18.07 14.06 -12.89
N PHE A 627 17.76 14.98 -13.80
CA PHE A 627 18.29 14.91 -15.18
C PHE A 627 19.79 15.20 -15.27
N LEU A 628 20.25 16.35 -14.78
CA LEU A 628 21.67 16.70 -14.86
C LEU A 628 22.56 15.68 -14.13
N ARG A 629 22.07 15.15 -13.00
CA ARG A 629 22.78 14.14 -12.21
C ARG A 629 22.87 12.80 -12.96
N ASP A 630 21.79 12.35 -13.60
CA ASP A 630 21.77 11.09 -14.35
C ASP A 630 22.58 11.20 -15.66
N ILE A 631 22.46 12.32 -16.39
CA ILE A 631 23.25 12.59 -17.60
C ILE A 631 24.75 12.60 -17.26
N SER A 632 25.16 13.36 -16.24
CA SER A 632 26.56 13.44 -15.81
C SER A 632 27.07 12.08 -15.31
N GLY A 633 26.25 11.35 -14.55
CA GLY A 633 26.57 10.00 -14.08
C GLY A 633 26.78 9.01 -15.22
N ASN A 634 25.88 8.99 -16.21
CA ASN A 634 25.97 8.11 -17.37
C ASN A 634 27.14 8.49 -18.29
N LEU A 635 27.43 9.79 -18.45
CA LEU A 635 28.58 10.25 -19.22
C LEU A 635 29.90 9.80 -18.59
N ARG A 636 30.03 9.94 -17.26
CA ARG A 636 31.20 9.45 -16.51
C ARG A 636 31.32 7.93 -16.56
N ALA A 637 30.20 7.21 -16.45
CA ALA A 637 30.19 5.76 -16.57
C ALA A 637 30.60 5.32 -17.99
N PHE A 638 30.12 6.00 -19.03
CA PHE A 638 30.44 5.69 -20.42
C PHE A 638 31.93 5.90 -20.75
N SER A 639 32.57 6.94 -20.21
CA SER A 639 34.00 7.20 -20.43
C SER A 639 34.92 6.24 -19.66
N THR A 640 34.44 5.68 -18.55
CA THR A 640 35.23 4.79 -17.67
C THR A 640 34.85 3.31 -17.78
N GLN A 641 33.92 2.95 -18.66
CA GLN A 641 33.36 1.62 -18.74
C GLN A 641 34.35 0.54 -19.20
N GLY A 642 34.05 -0.70 -18.81
CA GLY A 642 34.65 -1.90 -19.39
C GLY A 642 33.80 -2.51 -20.52
N PHE A 643 34.40 -3.47 -21.21
CA PHE A 643 33.78 -4.26 -22.27
C PHE A 643 33.36 -5.62 -21.74
N ARG A 644 32.27 -6.18 -22.28
CA ARG A 644 31.79 -7.52 -21.93
C ARG A 644 31.64 -8.37 -23.19
N CYS A 645 32.08 -9.62 -23.14
CA CYS A 645 31.79 -10.57 -24.21
C CYS A 645 30.33 -11.02 -24.16
N LYS A 646 29.63 -10.98 -25.30
CA LYS A 646 28.23 -11.45 -25.42
C LYS A 646 28.07 -12.94 -25.13
N SER A 647 29.05 -13.76 -25.52
CA SER A 647 28.96 -15.22 -25.41
C SER A 647 29.32 -15.73 -24.02
N CYS A 648 30.49 -15.35 -23.49
CA CYS A 648 31.00 -15.87 -22.22
C CYS A 648 30.81 -14.93 -21.02
N ASN A 649 30.32 -13.70 -21.23
CA ASN A 649 30.13 -12.67 -20.20
C ASN A 649 31.37 -12.23 -19.42
N LYS A 650 32.57 -12.64 -19.84
CA LYS A 650 33.81 -12.09 -19.28
C LYS A 650 33.90 -10.60 -19.54
N ARG A 651 34.34 -9.87 -18.51
CA ARG A 651 34.52 -8.42 -18.52
C ARG A 651 36.00 -8.09 -18.72
N PHE A 652 36.26 -7.09 -19.54
CA PHE A 652 37.59 -6.58 -19.86
C PHE A 652 37.61 -5.09 -19.57
N ARG A 653 38.62 -4.62 -18.85
CA ARG A 653 38.75 -3.18 -18.54
C ARG A 653 39.03 -2.36 -19.81
N ARG A 654 39.76 -2.93 -20.77
CA ARG A 654 40.10 -2.31 -22.07
C ARG A 654 39.71 -3.27 -23.18
N LEU A 655 39.46 -2.73 -24.38
CA LEU A 655 39.22 -3.56 -25.55
C LEU A 655 40.53 -4.28 -25.92
N PRO A 656 40.55 -5.63 -26.02
CA PRO A 656 41.66 -6.36 -26.60
C PRO A 656 41.91 -5.88 -28.04
N LEU A 657 43.18 -5.75 -28.43
CA LEU A 657 43.56 -5.28 -29.77
C LEU A 657 42.97 -6.14 -30.91
N SER A 658 42.72 -7.42 -30.64
CA SER A 658 42.07 -8.34 -31.60
C SER A 658 40.57 -8.05 -31.83
N GLY A 659 39.96 -7.14 -31.06
CA GLY A 659 38.52 -6.83 -31.12
C GLY A 659 37.58 -7.98 -30.71
N ARG A 660 38.13 -9.16 -30.39
CA ARG A 660 37.39 -10.38 -30.03
C ARG A 660 37.74 -10.84 -28.63
N CYS A 661 36.85 -11.62 -28.02
CA CYS A 661 37.13 -12.20 -26.71
C CYS A 661 38.28 -13.23 -26.81
N PRO A 662 39.37 -13.09 -26.04
CA PRO A 662 40.51 -14.01 -26.09
C PRO A 662 40.18 -15.44 -25.63
N PHE A 663 39.07 -15.64 -24.90
CA PHE A 663 38.69 -16.96 -24.37
C PHE A 663 37.69 -17.72 -25.25
N CYS A 664 36.89 -17.03 -26.07
CA CYS A 664 35.81 -17.69 -26.81
C CYS A 664 35.60 -17.13 -28.22
N GLY A 665 36.43 -16.18 -28.67
CA GLY A 665 36.31 -15.53 -29.98
C GLY A 665 35.08 -14.64 -30.17
N GLY A 666 34.16 -14.59 -29.20
CA GLY A 666 32.91 -13.85 -29.32
C GLY A 666 33.07 -12.33 -29.34
N LEU A 667 32.06 -11.65 -29.89
CA LEU A 667 31.96 -10.19 -29.95
C LEU A 667 31.95 -9.55 -28.56
N LEU A 668 32.70 -8.46 -28.43
CA LEU A 668 32.75 -7.61 -27.26
C LEU A 668 31.79 -6.44 -27.44
N THR A 669 31.06 -6.10 -26.38
CA THR A 669 30.16 -4.95 -26.37
C THR A 669 30.41 -4.05 -25.19
N LEU A 670 30.08 -2.78 -25.37
CA LEU A 670 30.00 -1.79 -24.31
C LEU A 670 28.99 -2.22 -23.24
N THR A 671 29.23 -1.78 -22.02
CA THR A 671 28.33 -2.01 -20.88
C THR A 671 27.33 -0.87 -20.72
N VAL A 672 27.72 0.34 -21.10
CA VAL A 672 26.89 1.55 -21.19
C VAL A 672 26.87 2.02 -22.64
N TYR A 673 25.67 2.19 -23.19
CA TYR A 673 25.47 2.63 -24.57
C TYR A 673 25.22 4.14 -24.64
N ARG A 674 25.58 4.76 -25.76
CA ARG A 674 25.37 6.20 -26.04
C ARG A 674 23.92 6.65 -25.78
N GLY A 675 22.93 5.86 -26.22
CA GLY A 675 21.52 6.16 -26.00
C GLY A 675 21.11 6.24 -24.52
N GLY A 676 21.89 5.66 -23.59
CA GLY A 676 21.67 5.82 -22.16
C GLY A 676 22.01 7.24 -21.65
N ILE A 677 22.96 7.92 -22.30
CA ILE A 677 23.34 9.31 -21.98
C ILE A 677 22.33 10.28 -22.59
N GLU A 678 21.96 10.05 -23.86
CA GLU A 678 21.10 10.96 -24.63
C GLU A 678 19.61 10.89 -24.23
N LYS A 679 19.22 9.90 -23.42
CA LYS A 679 17.82 9.63 -23.04
C LYS A 679 17.07 10.85 -22.50
N TYR A 680 17.75 11.74 -21.77
CA TYR A 680 17.13 12.88 -21.09
C TYR A 680 17.51 14.24 -21.67
N LEU A 681 18.35 14.29 -22.70
CA LEU A 681 18.85 15.54 -23.27
C LEU A 681 17.76 16.37 -23.95
N ALA A 682 16.76 15.73 -24.57
CA ALA A 682 15.65 16.44 -25.21
C ALA A 682 14.57 16.89 -24.21
N ALA A 683 14.58 16.34 -22.99
CA ALA A 683 13.57 16.59 -21.97
C ALA A 683 14.04 17.59 -20.90
N ALA A 684 15.36 17.69 -20.69
CA ALA A 684 16.00 18.73 -19.91
C ALA A 684 16.16 19.99 -20.77
#